data_AF-A0A6C0RI35-F1
#
_entry.id   AF-A0A6C0RI35-F1
#
_cell.length_a   1.000
_cell.length_b   1.000
_cell.length_c   1.000
_cell.angle_alpha   90.00
_cell.angle_beta   90.00
_cell.angle_gamma   90.00
#
_symmetry.space_group_name_H-M   'P 1'
#
loop_
_entity.id
_entity.type
_entity.pdbx_description
1 polymer ?
#
loop_
_entity_poly.entity_id
_entity_poly.type
_entity_poly.pdbx_seq_one_letter_code
_entity_poly.pdbx_strand_id
1 'polypeptide(L)'
;MRKLTVMVLIMLLAVMQLAAQNQTKIEINTRKIPLNQVLIDLKEKYGFQFAYDSDLLSGFLVSANKKTFNSDEEALRFLIKDFPLEIERSGDVLLIIPKRDNKPELTQISGQVLEANTFEPLPYSYILINRRPVRSDLQGHFNFIASADTSYNLQISHLGYFVYDTVVTQSLSRSFLLYPQIERIKEVQIYSNPIEKSTLIGNNAGRMKINHQIAPILPGYGDNSVFNLLRLMPGIMASGEQSNDLLIWGAYESHSKIQFDGFTVFGLKNFNDNIAVVNPLVVKNIEVMKGCYEVRYGDRVGGIVDIQGKDGTLLKPTLTFNINSITINSMVQLPLSKKSSLLAAYRQTYHQLYDPTRINIVAREEISGSGSGAGPGSPRGNGSATSRISEVKPDFVFRDANLKYTFKGDDGSRFSLSLYGGGDDFSYDMDARLARVLWTREEQEQNNQLGGSAQLNYPWNNGDATNLTFAYSAFERQVYQKAQTENYQNGNINILNHLDSKNTVDEISFNAEHTLNFHQGHRLLIGAGAINNKVELSRFSLDEQQIDINNESPRIYSYLQDEYPLGELLELKTGVRLIYNTKPSKWYVEPRISASFSVFDDMKINASWGLYNQFISKTTVLDSTNNYTEFWTNSNDDQIPVLSAEHFVAGLSYQKYGFTASAEAFYKTTDGLSRYVNGNMFVSQGFYEGKARSKGLDLFLKKEYKRNMAWVSYTLSNTEEQFPYFRINAWRPAPHQQKHELKFAGVYNYKSFYLSANYVYGSGFERYDIDVDNDLNFNKAYSRLDAALVYKFKPGKVKAEAGISVLNIFNTENIKYSNIRISTIDEVSLIGVYSDAISFTPALFLNVEF
;
A
#
# COMPACT_ATOMS: atom_id res chain seq x y z
N MET A 1 -10.18 43.80 -11.45
CA MET A 1 -9.69 42.78 -12.42
C MET A 1 -10.79 41.98 -13.12
N ARG A 2 -11.92 41.62 -12.48
CA ARG A 2 -13.01 40.84 -13.13
C ARG A 2 -13.69 41.48 -14.35
N LYS A 3 -13.73 42.82 -14.46
CA LYS A 3 -14.31 43.51 -15.63
C LYS A 3 -13.39 43.52 -16.86
N LEU A 4 -12.07 43.42 -16.66
CA LEU A 4 -11.09 43.44 -17.75
C LEU A 4 -11.02 42.07 -18.45
N THR A 5 -11.15 40.97 -17.69
CA THR A 5 -11.19 39.60 -18.23
C THR A 5 -12.44 39.31 -19.05
N VAL A 6 -13.59 39.85 -18.66
CA VAL A 6 -14.85 39.69 -19.44
C VAL A 6 -14.80 40.49 -20.73
N MET A 7 -14.20 41.69 -20.71
CA MET A 7 -14.05 42.53 -21.91
C MET A 7 -13.07 41.90 -22.91
N VAL A 8 -11.97 41.30 -22.44
CA VAL A 8 -11.01 40.57 -23.29
C VAL A 8 -11.63 39.31 -23.89
N LEU A 9 -12.47 38.59 -23.14
CA LEU A 9 -13.17 37.40 -23.64
C LEU A 9 -14.21 37.75 -24.73
N ILE A 10 -14.94 38.87 -24.56
CA ILE A 10 -15.90 39.36 -25.56
C ILE A 10 -15.17 39.86 -26.83
N MET A 11 -14.00 40.50 -26.67
CA MET A 11 -13.18 40.94 -27.80
C MET A 11 -12.57 39.77 -28.57
N LEU A 12 -12.15 38.69 -27.88
CA LEU A 12 -11.68 37.45 -28.50
C LEU A 12 -12.80 36.68 -29.24
N LEU A 13 -14.02 36.67 -28.69
CA LEU A 13 -15.19 36.09 -29.36
C LEU A 13 -15.64 36.90 -30.58
N ALA A 14 -15.52 38.23 -30.55
CA ALA A 14 -15.80 39.10 -31.68
C ALA A 14 -14.78 38.94 -32.82
N VAL A 15 -13.50 38.72 -32.50
CA VAL A 15 -12.44 38.47 -33.49
C VAL A 15 -12.62 37.09 -34.16
N MET A 16 -13.14 36.09 -33.45
CA MET A 16 -13.46 34.77 -34.03
C MET A 16 -14.67 34.80 -34.96
N GLN A 17 -15.66 35.69 -34.75
CA GLN A 17 -16.78 35.86 -35.69
C GLN A 17 -16.39 36.56 -37.00
N LEU A 18 -15.39 37.46 -36.96
CA LEU A 18 -14.88 38.14 -38.16
C LEU A 18 -13.94 37.26 -39.00
N ALA A 19 -13.33 36.22 -38.43
CA ALA A 19 -12.53 35.23 -39.17
C ALA A 19 -13.38 34.15 -39.87
N ALA A 20 -14.69 34.10 -39.63
CA ALA A 20 -15.60 33.10 -40.20
C ALA A 20 -16.36 33.56 -41.47
N GLN A 21 -16.07 34.75 -42.01
CA GLN A 21 -16.66 35.26 -43.26
C GLN A 21 -15.62 35.37 -44.39
N ASN A 22 -14.96 34.26 -44.72
CA ASN A 22 -14.35 34.09 -46.04
C ASN A 22 -15.11 32.99 -46.78
N GLN A 23 -16.12 33.38 -47.55
CA GLN A 23 -16.85 32.50 -48.46
C GLN A 23 -15.90 32.14 -49.62
N THR A 24 -15.28 30.96 -49.55
CA THR A 24 -14.46 30.43 -50.65
C THR A 24 -15.36 30.18 -51.85
N LYS A 25 -15.14 30.89 -52.96
CA LYS A 25 -15.83 30.63 -54.23
C LYS A 25 -15.57 29.18 -54.67
N ILE A 26 -16.62 28.48 -55.05
CA ILE A 26 -16.57 27.06 -55.44
C ILE A 26 -16.15 27.01 -56.90
N GLU A 27 -14.95 26.50 -57.20
CA GLU A 27 -14.45 26.41 -58.58
C GLU A 27 -14.52 24.97 -59.08
N ILE A 28 -15.22 24.75 -60.19
CA ILE A 28 -15.33 23.46 -60.86
C ILE A 28 -14.58 23.52 -62.19
N ASN A 29 -13.57 22.67 -62.33
CA ASN A 29 -12.78 22.51 -63.55
C ASN A 29 -12.61 21.03 -63.90
N THR A 30 -13.51 20.48 -64.71
CA THR A 30 -13.56 19.05 -65.05
C THR A 30 -13.87 18.87 -66.54
N ARG A 31 -13.34 17.81 -67.15
CA ARG A 31 -13.58 17.48 -68.57
C ARG A 31 -13.89 16.00 -68.73
N LYS A 32 -15.15 15.68 -69.06
CA LYS A 32 -15.69 14.32 -69.23
C LYS A 32 -15.39 13.40 -68.04
N ILE A 33 -15.61 13.90 -66.82
CA ILE A 33 -15.45 13.10 -65.59
C ILE A 33 -16.83 12.62 -65.13
N PRO A 34 -16.97 11.36 -64.65
CA PRO A 34 -18.21 10.87 -64.03
C PRO A 34 -18.71 11.79 -62.90
N LEU A 35 -20.01 12.08 -62.87
CA LEU A 35 -20.61 13.03 -61.95
C LEU A 35 -20.38 12.63 -60.48
N ASN A 36 -20.41 11.33 -60.15
CA ASN A 36 -20.10 10.85 -58.81
C ASN A 36 -18.68 11.24 -58.35
N GLN A 37 -17.67 11.12 -59.23
CA GLN A 37 -16.30 11.51 -58.92
C GLN A 37 -16.18 13.03 -58.72
N VAL A 38 -16.86 13.83 -59.56
CA VAL A 38 -16.89 15.29 -59.38
C VAL A 38 -17.50 15.68 -58.02
N LEU A 39 -18.52 14.97 -57.56
CA LEU A 39 -19.14 15.22 -56.25
C LEU A 39 -18.24 14.79 -55.08
N ILE A 40 -17.46 13.73 -55.23
CA ILE A 40 -16.43 13.32 -54.26
C ILE A 40 -15.37 14.41 -54.14
N ASP A 41 -14.83 14.89 -55.27
CA ASP A 41 -13.81 15.94 -55.29
C ASP A 41 -14.33 17.24 -54.62
N LEU A 42 -15.59 17.58 -54.84
CA LEU A 42 -16.23 18.73 -54.20
C LEU A 42 -16.45 18.54 -52.69
N LYS A 43 -16.81 17.32 -52.27
CA LYS A 43 -16.90 16.96 -50.85
C LYS A 43 -15.55 17.06 -50.16
N GLU A 44 -14.48 16.54 -50.76
CA GLU A 44 -13.13 16.58 -50.18
C GLU A 44 -12.56 18.00 -50.14
N LYS A 45 -12.77 18.79 -51.21
CA LYS A 45 -12.19 20.12 -51.35
C LYS A 45 -12.94 21.22 -50.58
N TYR A 46 -14.26 21.10 -50.47
CA TYR A 46 -15.12 22.15 -49.90
C TYR A 46 -16.00 21.68 -48.72
N GLY A 47 -15.94 20.41 -48.35
CA GLY A 47 -16.67 19.87 -47.19
C GLY A 47 -18.17 19.65 -47.41
N PHE A 48 -18.64 19.60 -48.66
CA PHE A 48 -20.06 19.48 -48.96
C PHE A 48 -20.66 18.14 -48.55
N GLN A 49 -21.91 18.19 -48.09
CA GLN A 49 -22.68 17.00 -47.73
C GLN A 49 -23.72 16.69 -48.81
N PHE A 50 -23.45 15.64 -49.58
CA PHE A 50 -24.34 15.14 -50.63
C PHE A 50 -24.77 13.71 -50.33
N ALA A 51 -25.99 13.37 -50.72
CA ALA A 51 -26.49 12.01 -50.73
C ALA A 51 -27.00 11.68 -52.14
N TYR A 52 -26.50 10.60 -52.72
CA TYR A 52 -26.81 10.23 -54.11
C TYR A 52 -26.59 8.74 -54.34
N ASP A 53 -27.17 8.22 -55.41
CA ASP A 53 -26.92 6.87 -55.91
C ASP A 53 -25.64 6.86 -56.75
N SER A 54 -24.53 6.38 -56.18
CA SER A 54 -23.19 6.49 -56.81
C SER A 54 -23.12 5.77 -58.17
N ASP A 55 -23.81 4.64 -58.30
CA ASP A 55 -23.81 3.86 -59.53
C ASP A 55 -24.60 4.58 -60.62
N LEU A 56 -25.77 5.12 -60.30
CA LEU A 56 -26.55 5.96 -61.21
C LEU A 56 -25.74 7.16 -61.70
N LEU A 57 -25.05 7.85 -60.77
CA LEU A 57 -24.31 9.07 -61.10
C LEU A 57 -22.99 8.80 -61.83
N SER A 58 -22.42 7.60 -61.73
CA SER A 58 -21.22 7.22 -62.48
C SER A 58 -21.43 7.20 -64.01
N GLY A 59 -22.69 7.02 -64.46
CA GLY A 59 -23.05 7.00 -65.88
C GLY A 59 -23.14 8.39 -66.53
N PHE A 60 -23.17 9.48 -65.76
CA PHE A 60 -23.31 10.84 -66.27
C PHE A 60 -21.95 11.54 -66.34
N LEU A 61 -21.53 11.98 -67.53
CA LEU A 61 -20.24 12.65 -67.73
C LEU A 61 -20.39 14.16 -67.72
N VAL A 62 -19.67 14.83 -66.82
CA VAL A 62 -19.72 16.29 -66.66
C VAL A 62 -18.49 16.95 -67.26
N SER A 63 -18.69 18.13 -67.87
CA SER A 63 -17.61 19.03 -68.25
C SER A 63 -17.92 20.46 -67.79
N ALA A 64 -17.03 21.05 -67.00
CA ALA A 64 -17.11 22.43 -66.54
C ALA A 64 -15.74 23.09 -66.69
N ASN A 65 -15.65 24.20 -67.40
CA ASN A 65 -14.39 24.92 -67.62
C ASN A 65 -14.33 26.14 -66.69
N LYS A 66 -13.60 26.03 -65.58
CA LYS A 66 -13.37 27.10 -64.58
C LYS A 66 -14.63 27.89 -64.21
N LYS A 67 -15.71 27.20 -63.87
CA LYS A 67 -16.96 27.83 -63.42
C LYS A 67 -16.90 28.04 -61.91
N THR A 68 -17.31 29.24 -61.47
CA THR A 68 -17.34 29.61 -60.05
C THR A 68 -18.76 29.81 -59.56
N PHE A 69 -19.09 29.26 -58.39
CA PHE A 69 -20.41 29.36 -57.77
C PHE A 69 -20.32 29.92 -56.35
N ASN A 70 -21.40 30.56 -55.88
CA ASN A 70 -21.46 31.19 -54.56
C ASN A 70 -22.14 30.29 -53.50
N SER A 71 -22.87 29.25 -53.93
CA SER A 71 -23.42 28.22 -53.06
C SER A 71 -23.25 26.81 -53.65
N ASP A 72 -23.27 25.83 -52.76
CA ASP A 72 -23.31 24.40 -53.06
C ASP A 72 -24.51 24.02 -53.93
N GLU A 73 -25.69 24.58 -53.64
CA GLU A 73 -26.91 24.32 -54.41
C GLU A 73 -26.82 24.87 -55.85
N GLU A 74 -26.23 26.05 -56.03
CA GLU A 74 -26.04 26.67 -57.35
C GLU A 74 -25.05 25.85 -58.21
N ALA A 75 -23.96 25.40 -57.58
CA ALA A 75 -23.00 24.50 -58.20
C ALA A 75 -23.66 23.17 -58.62
N LEU A 76 -24.48 22.59 -57.74
CA LEU A 76 -25.14 21.31 -57.97
C LEU A 76 -26.18 21.40 -59.08
N ARG A 77 -27.02 22.45 -59.10
CA ARG A 77 -27.98 22.70 -60.19
C ARG A 77 -27.30 22.83 -61.53
N PHE A 78 -26.12 23.46 -61.59
CA PHE A 78 -25.34 23.51 -62.81
C PHE A 78 -24.83 22.13 -63.25
N LEU A 79 -24.34 21.31 -62.31
CA LEU A 79 -23.81 19.98 -62.59
C LEU A 79 -24.87 19.01 -63.13
N ILE A 80 -26.14 19.18 -62.71
CA ILE A 80 -27.21 18.26 -63.09
C ILE A 80 -28.15 18.76 -64.18
N LYS A 81 -28.00 20.01 -64.65
CA LYS A 81 -28.97 20.71 -65.53
C LYS A 81 -29.34 19.94 -66.82
N ASP A 82 -28.42 19.14 -67.34
CA ASP A 82 -28.56 18.41 -68.61
C ASP A 82 -28.92 16.93 -68.39
N PHE A 83 -29.15 16.52 -67.13
CA PHE A 83 -29.48 15.14 -66.75
C PHE A 83 -30.90 15.03 -66.20
N PRO A 84 -31.56 13.86 -66.30
CA PRO A 84 -32.88 13.61 -65.74
C PRO A 84 -32.83 13.43 -64.21
N LEU A 85 -32.22 14.40 -63.51
CA LEU A 85 -32.01 14.41 -62.07
C LEU A 85 -32.67 15.65 -61.45
N GLU A 86 -33.06 15.56 -60.18
CA GLU A 86 -33.56 16.65 -59.37
C GLU A 86 -32.86 16.66 -58.00
N ILE A 87 -32.92 17.81 -57.31
CA ILE A 87 -32.29 18.02 -56.00
C ILE A 87 -33.39 18.20 -54.96
N GLU A 88 -33.33 17.41 -53.90
CA GLU A 88 -34.17 17.53 -52.71
C GLU A 88 -33.29 17.88 -51.51
N ARG A 89 -33.72 18.81 -50.65
CA ARG A 89 -32.94 19.20 -49.47
C ARG A 89 -33.47 18.49 -48.22
N SER A 90 -32.59 17.79 -47.52
CA SER A 90 -32.89 17.15 -46.25
C SER A 90 -31.89 17.62 -45.18
N GLY A 91 -32.26 18.69 -44.46
CA GLY A 91 -31.37 19.37 -43.51
C GLY A 91 -30.19 20.06 -44.20
N ASP A 92 -28.97 19.71 -43.78
CA ASP A 92 -27.71 20.20 -44.35
C ASP A 92 -27.21 19.33 -45.53
N VAL A 93 -27.95 18.27 -45.89
CA VAL A 93 -27.59 17.34 -46.97
C VAL A 93 -28.45 17.58 -48.21
N LEU A 94 -27.80 17.71 -49.38
CA LEU A 94 -28.47 17.79 -50.68
C LEU A 94 -28.57 16.39 -51.31
N LEU A 95 -29.80 15.92 -51.54
CA LEU A 95 -30.12 14.62 -52.13
C LEU A 95 -30.29 14.75 -53.64
N ILE A 96 -29.59 13.93 -54.43
CA ILE A 96 -29.70 13.91 -55.91
C ILE A 96 -30.46 12.65 -56.32
N ILE A 97 -31.63 12.83 -56.92
CA ILE A 97 -32.53 11.73 -57.29
C ILE A 97 -32.97 11.83 -58.76
N PRO A 98 -33.32 10.73 -59.42
CA PRO A 98 -33.87 10.77 -60.78
C PRO A 98 -35.26 11.39 -60.82
N LYS A 99 -35.48 12.29 -61.79
CA LYS A 99 -36.77 12.95 -62.02
C LYS A 99 -37.80 11.93 -62.50
N ARG A 100 -38.91 11.73 -61.79
CA ARG A 100 -39.95 10.71 -62.09
C ARG A 100 -41.32 11.33 -62.33
N ASP A 101 -41.99 10.92 -63.41
CA ASP A 101 -43.37 11.30 -63.71
C ASP A 101 -44.43 10.44 -63.00
N ASN A 102 -44.08 9.22 -62.53
CA ASN A 102 -44.97 8.34 -61.74
C ASN A 102 -44.20 7.59 -60.65
N LYS A 103 -44.69 7.63 -59.40
CA LYS A 103 -44.14 6.87 -58.27
C LYS A 103 -44.71 5.44 -58.28
N PRO A 104 -43.89 4.37 -58.32
CA PRO A 104 -44.39 2.99 -58.13
C PRO A 104 -44.99 2.85 -56.72
N GLU A 105 -45.87 1.86 -56.47
CA GLU A 105 -46.45 1.67 -55.12
C GLU A 105 -45.49 0.94 -54.15
N LEU A 106 -44.55 0.14 -54.68
CA LEU A 106 -43.61 -0.67 -53.91
C LEU A 106 -42.20 -0.64 -54.53
N THR A 107 -41.17 -0.59 -53.69
CA THR A 107 -39.76 -0.73 -54.07
C THR A 107 -39.17 -1.99 -53.41
N GLN A 108 -38.47 -2.81 -54.19
CA GLN A 108 -37.82 -4.04 -53.72
C GLN A 108 -36.29 -3.88 -53.74
N ILE A 109 -35.67 -3.97 -52.57
CA ILE A 109 -34.21 -3.95 -52.40
C ILE A 109 -33.78 -5.35 -51.97
N SER A 110 -33.06 -6.04 -52.84
CA SER A 110 -32.53 -7.38 -52.59
C SER A 110 -31.05 -7.45 -52.97
N GLY A 111 -30.36 -8.46 -52.49
CA GLY A 111 -28.97 -8.68 -52.90
C GLY A 111 -28.24 -9.70 -52.06
N GLN A 112 -26.99 -9.95 -52.41
CA GLN A 112 -26.11 -10.90 -51.75
C GLN A 112 -24.88 -10.18 -51.21
N VAL A 113 -24.58 -10.30 -49.91
CA VAL A 113 -23.40 -9.72 -49.28
C VAL A 113 -22.24 -10.71 -49.40
N LEU A 114 -21.17 -10.28 -50.09
CA LEU A 114 -19.98 -11.08 -50.35
C LEU A 114 -18.74 -10.34 -49.87
N GLU A 115 -17.66 -11.09 -49.61
CA GLU A 115 -16.35 -10.53 -49.37
C GLU A 115 -15.68 -10.11 -50.69
N ALA A 116 -15.02 -8.94 -50.71
CA ALA A 116 -14.52 -8.33 -51.96
C ALA A 116 -13.35 -9.05 -52.63
N ASN A 117 -12.50 -9.78 -51.89
CA ASN A 117 -11.28 -10.44 -52.39
C ASN A 117 -11.48 -11.93 -52.72
N THR A 118 -12.28 -12.65 -51.95
CA THR A 118 -12.53 -14.09 -52.03
C THR A 118 -13.89 -14.39 -52.66
N PHE A 119 -14.78 -13.40 -52.75
CA PHE A 119 -16.18 -13.56 -53.17
C PHE A 119 -16.97 -14.57 -52.31
N GLU A 120 -16.48 -14.89 -51.12
CA GLU A 120 -17.19 -15.76 -50.19
C GLU A 120 -18.42 -15.03 -49.62
N PRO A 121 -19.55 -15.74 -49.44
CA PRO A 121 -20.74 -15.14 -48.85
C PRO A 121 -20.50 -14.79 -47.39
N LEU A 122 -20.98 -13.61 -46.98
CA LEU A 122 -20.90 -13.13 -45.61
C LEU A 122 -22.25 -13.37 -44.91
N PRO A 123 -22.39 -14.50 -44.18
CA PRO A 123 -23.66 -14.89 -43.58
C PRO A 123 -24.04 -13.96 -42.43
N TYR A 124 -25.33 -13.75 -42.22
CA TYR A 124 -25.85 -12.95 -41.10
C TYR A 124 -25.30 -11.52 -41.01
N SER A 125 -24.87 -10.96 -42.14
CA SER A 125 -24.49 -9.56 -42.26
C SER A 125 -25.67 -8.68 -41.84
N TYR A 126 -25.38 -7.59 -41.14
CA TYR A 126 -26.39 -6.67 -40.64
C TYR A 126 -26.61 -5.57 -41.66
N ILE A 127 -27.82 -5.55 -42.25
CA ILE A 127 -28.26 -4.58 -43.24
C ILE A 127 -29.27 -3.64 -42.59
N LEU A 128 -29.08 -2.34 -42.73
CA LEU A 128 -30.00 -1.33 -42.24
C LEU A 128 -30.55 -0.56 -43.45
N ILE A 129 -31.87 -0.62 -43.66
CA ILE A 129 -32.56 0.10 -44.74
C ILE A 129 -33.54 1.10 -44.10
N ASN A 130 -33.31 2.41 -44.25
CA ASN A 130 -34.10 3.46 -43.58
C ASN A 130 -34.30 3.18 -42.07
N ARG A 131 -33.21 2.83 -41.38
CA ARG A 131 -33.19 2.46 -39.94
C ARG A 131 -33.97 1.18 -39.58
N ARG A 132 -34.45 0.41 -40.56
CA ARG A 132 -35.04 -0.91 -40.33
C ARG A 132 -33.97 -1.99 -40.51
N PRO A 133 -33.74 -2.83 -39.49
CA PRO A 133 -32.75 -3.88 -39.57
C PRO A 133 -33.27 -5.07 -40.37
N VAL A 134 -32.43 -5.57 -41.27
CA VAL A 134 -32.57 -6.79 -42.06
C VAL A 134 -31.28 -7.58 -41.89
N ARG A 135 -31.36 -8.91 -41.88
CA ARG A 135 -30.18 -9.78 -41.82
C ARG A 135 -30.09 -10.60 -43.09
N SER A 136 -28.88 -10.83 -43.57
CA SER A 136 -28.68 -11.80 -44.65
C SER A 136 -28.80 -13.24 -44.14
N ASP A 137 -29.13 -14.16 -45.05
CA ASP A 137 -29.16 -15.60 -44.80
C ASP A 137 -27.76 -16.23 -44.74
N LEU A 138 -27.70 -17.57 -44.67
CA LEU A 138 -26.46 -18.36 -44.64
C LEU A 138 -25.62 -18.22 -45.92
N GLN A 139 -26.23 -17.81 -47.03
CA GLN A 139 -25.57 -17.59 -48.31
C GLN A 139 -25.35 -16.09 -48.58
N GLY A 140 -25.59 -15.22 -47.59
CA GLY A 140 -25.41 -13.78 -47.72
C GLY A 140 -26.57 -13.05 -48.40
N HIS A 141 -27.68 -13.69 -48.75
CA HIS A 141 -28.81 -13.03 -49.42
C HIS A 141 -29.74 -12.29 -48.46
N PHE A 142 -30.31 -11.19 -48.91
CA PHE A 142 -31.38 -10.47 -48.22
C PHE A 142 -32.42 -9.95 -49.22
N ASN A 143 -33.63 -9.70 -48.72
CA ASN A 143 -34.72 -9.10 -49.48
C ASN A 143 -35.54 -8.17 -48.58
N PHE A 144 -35.89 -7.01 -49.09
CA PHE A 144 -36.65 -5.98 -48.38
C PHE A 144 -37.62 -5.31 -49.34
N ILE A 145 -38.90 -5.29 -48.98
CA ILE A 145 -39.97 -4.65 -49.75
C ILE A 145 -40.50 -3.49 -48.92
N ALA A 146 -40.50 -2.28 -49.47
CA ALA A 146 -41.04 -1.10 -48.81
C ALA A 146 -42.02 -0.33 -49.71
N SER A 147 -42.94 0.39 -49.07
CA SER A 147 -43.76 1.43 -49.69
C SER A 147 -42.85 2.48 -50.33
N ALA A 148 -43.18 2.93 -51.54
CA ALA A 148 -42.29 3.75 -52.34
C ALA A 148 -41.97 5.12 -51.71
N ASP A 149 -40.78 5.18 -51.11
CA ASP A 149 -40.10 6.42 -50.75
C ASP A 149 -39.27 6.93 -51.95
N THR A 150 -38.92 8.21 -51.97
CA THR A 150 -38.06 8.80 -53.02
C THR A 150 -36.63 8.27 -52.97
N SER A 151 -36.16 7.82 -51.81
CA SER A 151 -34.85 7.21 -51.62
C SER A 151 -34.79 6.35 -50.35
N TYR A 152 -33.87 5.39 -50.32
CA TYR A 152 -33.59 4.53 -49.17
C TYR A 152 -32.11 4.63 -48.80
N ASN A 153 -31.80 4.96 -47.55
CA ASN A 153 -30.45 4.80 -47.00
C ASN A 153 -30.22 3.30 -46.74
N LEU A 154 -29.20 2.74 -47.37
CA LEU A 154 -28.76 1.35 -47.23
C LEU A 154 -27.36 1.32 -46.58
N GLN A 155 -27.28 0.72 -45.41
CA GLN A 155 -26.03 0.46 -44.71
C GLN A 155 -25.84 -1.04 -44.50
N ILE A 156 -24.72 -1.60 -44.93
CA ILE A 156 -24.39 -3.03 -44.74
C ILE A 156 -23.11 -3.11 -43.89
N SER A 157 -23.17 -3.91 -42.83
CA SER A 157 -22.07 -4.08 -41.89
C SER A 157 -21.85 -5.56 -41.58
N HIS A 158 -20.58 -5.95 -41.47
CA HIS A 158 -20.16 -7.28 -41.06
C HIS A 158 -18.89 -7.15 -40.21
N LEU A 159 -18.72 -8.02 -39.21
CA LEU A 159 -17.59 -7.93 -38.29
C LEU A 159 -16.26 -8.06 -39.03
N GLY A 160 -15.36 -7.08 -38.86
CA GLY A 160 -14.05 -7.07 -39.52
C GLY A 160 -14.04 -6.46 -40.92
N TYR A 161 -15.13 -5.82 -41.37
CA TYR A 161 -15.26 -5.17 -42.67
C TYR A 161 -15.61 -3.69 -42.55
N PHE A 162 -15.22 -2.88 -43.54
CA PHE A 162 -15.70 -1.52 -43.65
C PHE A 162 -17.22 -1.50 -43.88
N VAL A 163 -17.91 -0.57 -43.21
CA VAL A 163 -19.35 -0.39 -43.40
C VAL A 163 -19.61 0.14 -44.81
N TYR A 164 -20.43 -0.57 -45.58
CA TYR A 164 -20.91 -0.13 -46.89
C TYR A 164 -22.12 0.78 -46.69
N ASP A 165 -22.04 2.05 -47.06
CA ASP A 165 -23.09 3.05 -46.84
C ASP A 165 -23.42 3.75 -48.17
N THR A 166 -24.67 3.64 -48.63
CA THR A 166 -25.13 4.22 -49.90
C THR A 166 -26.61 4.60 -49.83
N VAL A 167 -27.06 5.41 -50.79
CA VAL A 167 -28.48 5.66 -51.03
C VAL A 167 -28.94 4.90 -52.28
N VAL A 168 -30.12 4.28 -52.20
CA VAL A 168 -30.75 3.53 -53.29
C VAL A 168 -32.07 4.21 -53.66
N THR A 169 -32.28 4.49 -54.94
CA THR A 169 -33.47 5.23 -55.40
C THR A 169 -34.49 4.37 -56.16
N GLN A 170 -34.14 3.12 -56.49
CA GLN A 170 -34.97 2.20 -57.28
C GLN A 170 -34.87 0.76 -56.78
N SER A 171 -35.77 -0.11 -57.27
CA SER A 171 -35.66 -1.54 -56.99
C SER A 171 -34.32 -2.06 -57.51
N LEU A 172 -33.57 -2.75 -56.66
CA LEU A 172 -32.21 -3.20 -56.94
C LEU A 172 -32.04 -4.65 -56.47
N SER A 173 -31.39 -5.46 -57.30
CA SER A 173 -30.93 -6.80 -56.94
C SER A 173 -29.49 -6.96 -57.43
N ARG A 174 -28.52 -7.03 -56.51
CA ARG A 174 -27.10 -7.21 -56.86
C ARG A 174 -26.26 -7.79 -55.74
N SER A 175 -25.02 -8.13 -56.04
CA SER A 175 -24.01 -8.45 -55.04
C SER A 175 -23.40 -7.19 -54.43
N PHE A 176 -23.26 -7.15 -53.11
CA PHE A 176 -22.63 -6.09 -52.33
C PHE A 176 -21.29 -6.60 -51.78
N LEU A 177 -20.19 -6.01 -52.25
CA LEU A 177 -18.84 -6.40 -51.86
C LEU A 177 -18.39 -5.59 -50.63
N LEU A 178 -18.10 -6.29 -49.52
CA LEU A 178 -17.52 -5.70 -48.32
C LEU A 178 -16.00 -5.88 -48.32
N TYR A 179 -15.26 -4.80 -48.05
CA TYR A 179 -13.80 -4.81 -47.96
C TYR A 179 -13.33 -5.05 -46.52
N PRO A 180 -12.40 -5.99 -46.27
CA PRO A 180 -11.87 -6.24 -44.93
C PRO A 180 -11.24 -4.97 -44.34
N GLN A 181 -11.62 -4.63 -43.12
CA GLN A 181 -10.99 -3.57 -42.33
C GLN A 181 -9.99 -4.20 -41.37
N ILE A 182 -8.74 -4.29 -41.79
CA ILE A 182 -7.63 -4.74 -40.95
C ILE A 182 -7.09 -3.53 -40.17
N GLU A 183 -7.69 -3.20 -39.02
CA GLU A 183 -7.02 -2.33 -38.07
C GLU A 183 -5.95 -3.09 -37.29
N ARG A 184 -4.69 -2.91 -37.68
CA ARG A 184 -3.57 -3.26 -36.80
C ARG A 184 -3.55 -2.27 -35.65
N ILE A 185 -4.11 -2.68 -34.51
CA ILE A 185 -3.84 -2.03 -33.22
C ILE A 185 -2.33 -1.92 -33.05
N LYS A 186 -1.82 -0.68 -32.90
CA LYS A 186 -0.45 -0.46 -32.44
C LYS A 186 -0.30 -1.21 -31.12
N GLU A 187 0.82 -1.92 -30.96
CA GLU A 187 1.18 -2.60 -29.71
C GLU A 187 0.80 -1.70 -28.53
N VAL A 188 -0.16 -2.14 -27.72
CA VAL A 188 -0.49 -1.47 -26.46
C VAL A 188 0.67 -1.77 -25.54
N GLN A 189 1.69 -0.91 -25.57
CA GLN A 189 2.77 -0.97 -24.61
C GLN A 189 2.21 -0.55 -23.25
N ILE A 190 1.75 -1.54 -22.49
CA ILE A 190 1.38 -1.37 -21.09
C ILE A 190 2.68 -1.10 -20.33
N TYR A 191 3.04 0.17 -20.22
CA TYR A 191 4.04 0.58 -19.25
C TYR A 191 3.42 0.39 -17.87
N SER A 192 3.89 -0.59 -17.11
CA SER A 192 3.58 -0.67 -15.68
C SER A 192 3.98 0.66 -15.03
N ASN A 193 3.00 1.41 -14.50
CA ASN A 193 3.25 2.59 -13.69
C ASN A 193 3.04 2.21 -12.22
N PRO A 194 4.04 1.65 -11.52
CA PRO A 194 3.89 1.22 -10.12
C PRO A 194 3.55 2.36 -9.16
N ILE A 195 3.65 3.61 -9.63
CA ILE A 195 3.42 4.85 -8.89
C ILE A 195 1.94 5.24 -8.92
N GLU A 196 1.18 4.86 -9.95
CA GLU A 196 -0.24 5.20 -10.06
C GLU A 196 -1.04 4.35 -9.07
N LYS A 197 -1.73 5.01 -8.12
CA LYS A 197 -2.46 4.36 -7.01
C LYS A 197 -1.57 3.54 -6.06
N SER A 198 -0.34 4.02 -5.79
CA SER A 198 0.56 3.35 -4.83
C SER A 198 0.02 3.33 -3.39
N THR A 199 -0.89 4.25 -3.07
CA THR A 199 -1.50 4.36 -1.75
C THR A 199 -2.94 4.83 -1.88
N LEU A 200 -3.85 4.14 -1.19
CA LEU A 200 -5.25 4.53 -1.03
C LEU A 200 -5.48 4.83 0.45
N ILE A 201 -5.67 6.11 0.77
CA ILE A 201 -5.97 6.62 2.12
C ILE A 201 -7.26 7.42 2.04
N GLY A 202 -8.07 7.39 3.10
CA GLY A 202 -9.25 8.25 3.24
C GLY A 202 -10.56 7.66 2.73
N ASN A 203 -10.55 6.46 2.15
CA ASN A 203 -11.80 5.77 1.76
C ASN A 203 -12.61 5.24 2.96
N ASN A 204 -11.93 4.91 4.06
CA ASN A 204 -12.53 4.52 5.34
C ASN A 204 -11.66 5.12 6.46
N ALA A 205 -12.22 5.35 7.63
CA ALA A 205 -11.46 5.88 8.77
C ALA A 205 -10.36 4.90 9.21
N GLY A 206 -9.15 5.42 9.46
CA GLY A 206 -8.05 4.64 10.01
C GLY A 206 -7.49 3.54 9.10
N ARG A 207 -7.92 3.47 7.83
CA ARG A 207 -7.50 2.41 6.88
C ARG A 207 -6.68 2.98 5.74
N MET A 208 -5.60 2.28 5.41
CA MET A 208 -4.78 2.56 4.23
C MET A 208 -4.38 1.29 3.51
N LYS A 209 -4.39 1.33 2.17
CA LYS A 209 -3.84 0.26 1.32
C LYS A 209 -2.59 0.78 0.62
N ILE A 210 -1.54 -0.01 0.64
CA ILE A 210 -0.23 0.36 0.16
C ILE A 210 0.24 -0.71 -0.83
N ASN A 211 0.51 -0.27 -2.06
CA ASN A 211 1.21 -1.05 -3.05
C ASN A 211 2.72 -0.94 -2.81
N HIS A 212 3.33 -2.06 -2.46
CA HIS A 212 4.75 -2.15 -2.15
C HIS A 212 5.68 -1.87 -3.35
N GLN A 213 5.19 -1.85 -4.59
CA GLN A 213 6.04 -1.72 -5.78
C GLN A 213 6.92 -0.44 -5.83
N ILE A 214 6.55 0.62 -5.12
CA ILE A 214 7.38 1.84 -5.01
C ILE A 214 8.50 1.69 -3.98
N ALA A 215 8.38 0.76 -3.04
CA ALA A 215 9.26 0.66 -1.88
C ALA A 215 10.71 0.31 -2.24
N PRO A 216 11.00 -0.57 -3.22
CA PRO A 216 12.38 -0.81 -3.67
C PRO A 216 13.06 0.42 -4.29
N ILE A 217 12.30 1.47 -4.63
CA ILE A 217 12.84 2.73 -5.18
C ILE A 217 13.20 3.71 -4.06
N LEU A 218 12.64 3.55 -2.86
CA LEU A 218 12.92 4.41 -1.71
C LEU A 218 14.27 4.08 -1.08
N PRO A 219 14.88 5.04 -0.37
CA PRO A 219 16.08 4.78 0.41
C PRO A 219 15.82 3.75 1.53
N GLY A 220 16.86 3.02 1.95
CA GLY A 220 16.77 2.10 3.10
C GLY A 220 17.05 0.62 2.81
N TYR A 221 17.62 0.30 1.65
CA TYR A 221 17.85 -1.07 1.17
C TYR A 221 16.56 -1.83 0.81
N GLY A 222 16.64 -2.70 -0.20
CA GLY A 222 15.49 -3.46 -0.70
C GLY A 222 14.86 -4.39 0.34
N ASP A 223 15.61 -4.87 1.35
CA ASP A 223 15.18 -5.92 2.28
C ASP A 223 14.30 -5.46 3.44
N ASN A 224 14.33 -4.17 3.81
CA ASN A 224 13.34 -3.57 4.72
C ASN A 224 12.37 -2.61 4.02
N SER A 225 12.32 -2.65 2.69
CA SER A 225 11.55 -1.69 1.92
C SER A 225 10.06 -1.65 2.30
N VAL A 226 9.45 -2.78 2.68
CA VAL A 226 8.06 -2.83 3.19
C VAL A 226 7.88 -1.94 4.41
N PHE A 227 8.66 -2.15 5.47
CA PHE A 227 8.48 -1.41 6.71
C PHE A 227 9.04 0.01 6.62
N ASN A 228 10.05 0.24 5.78
CA ASN A 228 10.51 1.58 5.42
C ASN A 228 9.40 2.41 4.76
N LEU A 229 8.57 1.79 3.92
CA LEU A 229 7.39 2.47 3.38
C LEU A 229 6.33 2.71 4.47
N LEU A 230 6.10 1.73 5.35
CA LEU A 230 5.14 1.86 6.46
C LEU A 230 5.51 2.99 7.43
N ARG A 231 6.77 3.09 7.85
CA ARG A 231 7.23 4.17 8.74
C ARG A 231 7.08 5.55 8.12
N LEU A 232 7.00 5.68 6.80
CA LEU A 232 6.78 6.96 6.10
C LEU A 232 5.30 7.34 6.00
N MET A 233 4.40 6.51 6.53
CA MET A 233 2.96 6.78 6.58
C MET A 233 2.58 7.56 7.86
N PRO A 234 1.49 8.33 7.83
CA PRO A 234 0.96 9.01 9.01
C PRO A 234 0.48 8.01 10.07
N GLY A 235 0.74 8.30 11.34
CA GLY A 235 0.25 7.55 12.49
C GLY A 235 1.07 6.31 12.87
N ILE A 236 2.08 5.94 12.08
CA ILE A 236 3.04 4.86 12.38
C ILE A 236 4.36 5.51 12.83
N MET A 237 4.86 5.22 14.03
CA MET A 237 6.09 5.88 14.53
C MET A 237 7.34 5.51 13.71
N ALA A 238 8.24 6.48 13.48
CA ALA A 238 9.49 6.28 12.72
C ALA A 238 10.76 6.66 13.50
N SER A 239 10.69 7.71 14.31
CA SER A 239 11.78 8.31 15.11
C SER A 239 12.42 7.40 16.16
N GLY A 240 11.79 6.28 16.54
CA GLY A 240 12.32 5.35 17.54
C GLY A 240 13.15 4.18 16.99
N GLU A 241 13.42 4.18 15.67
CA GLU A 241 13.96 3.11 14.80
C GLU A 241 14.35 1.79 15.49
N GLN A 242 13.77 0.64 15.12
CA GLN A 242 12.39 0.19 15.20
C GLN A 242 12.30 -0.74 16.43
N SER A 243 11.21 -0.64 17.19
CA SER A 243 10.75 -1.72 18.05
C SER A 243 10.59 -3.00 17.23
N ASN A 244 10.66 -4.18 17.84
CA ASN A 244 10.35 -5.47 17.18
C ASN A 244 8.88 -5.55 16.68
N ASP A 245 8.14 -4.43 16.68
CA ASP A 245 6.74 -4.23 16.40
C ASP A 245 6.46 -2.82 15.81
N LEU A 246 5.26 -2.61 15.26
CA LEU A 246 4.79 -1.33 14.73
C LEU A 246 3.95 -0.56 15.76
N LEU A 247 4.51 0.56 16.24
CA LEU A 247 3.82 1.49 17.13
C LEU A 247 2.87 2.38 16.31
N ILE A 248 1.57 2.14 16.45
CA ILE A 248 0.51 2.85 15.71
C ILE A 248 -0.36 3.65 16.69
N TRP A 249 -0.52 4.95 16.47
CA TRP A 249 -1.34 5.84 17.29
C TRP A 249 -1.08 5.71 18.80
N GLY A 250 0.20 5.59 19.18
CA GLY A 250 0.62 5.48 20.58
C GLY A 250 0.32 4.12 21.23
N ALA A 251 -0.05 3.10 20.47
CA ALA A 251 -0.17 1.74 20.98
C ALA A 251 1.21 1.19 21.40
N TYR A 252 1.26 0.38 22.46
CA TYR A 252 2.47 -0.30 22.92
C TYR A 252 2.90 -1.40 21.93
N GLU A 253 4.12 -1.91 22.09
CA GLU A 253 4.51 -3.16 21.42
C GLU A 253 3.50 -4.27 21.74
N SER A 254 3.27 -5.19 20.79
CA SER A 254 2.23 -6.23 20.72
C SER A 254 0.79 -5.78 20.59
N HIS A 255 0.47 -4.51 20.85
CA HIS A 255 -0.92 -4.05 20.75
C HIS A 255 -1.37 -4.05 19.29
N SER A 256 -0.45 -3.82 18.35
CA SER A 256 -0.69 -4.02 16.93
C SER A 256 -0.40 -5.47 16.51
N LYS A 257 -1.07 -5.96 15.46
CA LYS A 257 -0.78 -7.26 14.84
C LYS A 257 -0.22 -7.09 13.45
N ILE A 258 0.90 -7.75 13.19
CA ILE A 258 1.37 -8.01 11.83
C ILE A 258 0.93 -9.43 11.48
N GLN A 259 0.22 -9.57 10.36
CA GLN A 259 -0.17 -10.87 9.83
C GLN A 259 0.32 -11.02 8.39
N PHE A 260 0.78 -12.22 8.04
CA PHE A 260 1.25 -12.55 6.70
C PHE A 260 0.48 -13.75 6.19
N ASP A 261 -0.26 -13.59 5.07
CA ASP A 261 -1.16 -14.61 4.52
C ASP A 261 -2.07 -15.26 5.59
N GLY A 262 -2.53 -14.47 6.57
CA GLY A 262 -3.47 -14.89 7.60
C GLY A 262 -2.87 -15.46 8.89
N PHE A 263 -1.58 -15.82 8.92
CA PHE A 263 -0.91 -16.22 10.17
C PHE A 263 -0.22 -15.03 10.85
N THR A 264 -0.06 -15.08 12.18
CA THR A 264 0.52 -13.99 12.96
C THR A 264 2.05 -14.03 12.90
N VAL A 265 2.64 -12.85 12.79
CA VAL A 265 4.10 -12.67 12.90
C VAL A 265 4.37 -11.95 14.22
N PHE A 266 4.93 -12.65 15.20
CA PHE A 266 5.18 -12.08 16.54
C PHE A 266 6.41 -11.16 16.59
N GLY A 267 7.26 -11.24 15.58
CA GLY A 267 8.42 -10.36 15.39
C GLY A 267 9.74 -11.11 15.41
N LEU A 268 10.80 -10.48 14.92
CA LEU A 268 12.20 -10.93 14.97
C LEU A 268 13.02 -9.72 15.42
N LYS A 269 14.10 -9.91 16.20
CA LYS A 269 14.94 -8.80 16.68
C LYS A 269 15.84 -8.35 15.56
N ASN A 270 15.35 -7.42 14.75
CA ASN A 270 16.15 -6.78 13.72
C ASN A 270 17.03 -5.69 14.36
N PHE A 271 18.20 -6.07 14.88
CA PHE A 271 19.07 -5.19 15.67
C PHE A 271 19.41 -3.85 14.98
N ASN A 272 19.37 -3.81 13.65
CA ASN A 272 19.65 -2.62 12.85
C ASN A 272 18.49 -2.08 12.02
N ASP A 273 17.27 -2.59 12.21
CA ASP A 273 16.09 -2.06 11.52
C ASP A 273 16.22 -2.05 9.99
N ASN A 274 17.10 -2.91 9.47
CA ASN A 274 17.47 -2.98 8.05
C ASN A 274 17.04 -4.27 7.37
N ILE A 275 16.56 -5.27 8.14
CA ILE A 275 16.00 -6.51 7.61
C ILE A 275 14.58 -6.73 8.15
N ALA A 276 13.56 -6.52 7.31
CA ALA A 276 12.17 -6.75 7.67
C ALA A 276 11.92 -8.18 8.15
N VAL A 277 10.95 -8.40 9.05
CA VAL A 277 10.48 -9.77 9.38
C VAL A 277 9.83 -10.48 8.18
N VAL A 278 9.18 -9.73 7.28
CA VAL A 278 8.60 -10.27 6.05
C VAL A 278 9.49 -9.97 4.84
N ASN A 279 9.78 -11.00 4.04
CA ASN A 279 10.59 -10.86 2.83
C ASN A 279 9.86 -10.02 1.76
N PRO A 280 10.40 -8.88 1.31
CA PRO A 280 9.73 -7.98 0.37
C PRO A 280 9.50 -8.60 -1.01
N LEU A 281 10.31 -9.59 -1.43
CA LEU A 281 10.12 -10.25 -2.72
C LEU A 281 8.80 -11.02 -2.80
N VAL A 282 8.30 -11.52 -1.67
CA VAL A 282 7.07 -12.33 -1.63
C VAL A 282 5.82 -11.48 -1.42
N VAL A 283 5.95 -10.20 -1.05
CA VAL A 283 4.80 -9.32 -0.76
C VAL A 283 4.08 -8.88 -2.04
N LYS A 284 2.75 -8.99 -2.02
CA LYS A 284 1.83 -8.55 -3.08
C LYS A 284 1.13 -7.24 -2.71
N ASN A 285 0.56 -7.18 -1.52
CA ASN A 285 -0.21 -6.03 -1.04
C ASN A 285 -0.07 -5.89 0.47
N ILE A 286 -0.12 -4.65 0.96
CA ILE A 286 -0.12 -4.34 2.39
C ILE A 286 -1.36 -3.50 2.68
N GLU A 287 -2.10 -3.89 3.71
CA GLU A 287 -3.21 -3.14 4.24
C GLU A 287 -2.94 -2.82 5.70
N VAL A 288 -3.05 -1.54 6.06
CA VAL A 288 -2.90 -1.09 7.45
C VAL A 288 -4.22 -0.51 7.94
N MET A 289 -4.63 -0.99 9.09
CA MET A 289 -5.79 -0.55 9.84
C MET A 289 -5.30 -0.02 11.18
N LYS A 290 -5.16 1.30 11.30
CA LYS A 290 -4.61 1.98 12.48
C LYS A 290 -5.53 1.90 13.71
N GLY A 291 -6.82 1.72 13.47
CA GLY A 291 -7.88 1.51 14.45
C GLY A 291 -9.22 1.34 13.72
N CYS A 292 -10.32 1.25 14.47
CA CYS A 292 -11.66 1.12 13.91
C CYS A 292 -11.85 0.03 12.83
N TYR A 293 -11.10 -1.08 12.90
CA TYR A 293 -11.15 -2.14 11.88
C TYR A 293 -12.42 -3.00 11.95
N GLU A 294 -12.75 -3.59 10.82
CA GLU A 294 -13.91 -4.47 10.61
C GLU A 294 -13.92 -5.69 11.56
N VAL A 295 -15.11 -6.18 11.92
CA VAL A 295 -15.32 -7.25 12.93
C VAL A 295 -14.71 -8.60 12.59
N ARG A 296 -14.34 -8.81 11.31
CA ARG A 296 -13.58 -9.97 10.85
C ARG A 296 -12.22 -10.07 11.57
N TYR A 297 -11.64 -8.93 11.93
CA TYR A 297 -10.40 -8.84 12.67
C TYR A 297 -10.67 -8.61 14.17
N GLY A 298 -9.82 -9.17 15.04
CA GLY A 298 -9.94 -9.03 16.49
C GLY A 298 -8.65 -9.43 17.18
N ASP A 299 -8.72 -9.61 18.51
CA ASP A 299 -7.60 -10.03 19.36
C ASP A 299 -6.42 -9.04 19.39
N ARG A 300 -6.72 -7.76 19.15
CA ARG A 300 -5.79 -6.65 19.24
C ARG A 300 -6.48 -5.40 19.72
N VAL A 301 -5.76 -4.52 20.42
CA VAL A 301 -6.22 -3.19 20.86
C VAL A 301 -5.49 -2.03 20.16
N GLY A 302 -4.44 -2.32 19.38
CA GLY A 302 -3.66 -1.37 18.59
C GLY A 302 -4.22 -1.18 17.19
N GLY A 303 -3.42 -1.55 16.19
CA GLY A 303 -3.80 -1.63 14.79
C GLY A 303 -3.49 -3.00 14.17
N ILE A 304 -3.77 -3.16 12.89
CA ILE A 304 -3.51 -4.39 12.14
C ILE A 304 -2.79 -4.06 10.84
N VAL A 305 -1.72 -4.78 10.56
CA VAL A 305 -0.99 -4.76 9.29
C VAL A 305 -1.17 -6.12 8.64
N ASP A 306 -2.06 -6.17 7.67
CA ASP A 306 -2.33 -7.36 6.84
C ASP A 306 -1.45 -7.34 5.60
N ILE A 307 -0.54 -8.31 5.52
CA ILE A 307 0.38 -8.48 4.41
C ILE A 307 -0.03 -9.73 3.63
N GLN A 308 -0.29 -9.56 2.33
CA GLN A 308 -0.66 -10.65 1.44
C GLN A 308 0.50 -11.01 0.53
N GLY A 309 0.79 -12.31 0.42
CA GLY A 309 1.86 -12.84 -0.42
C GLY A 309 1.43 -13.03 -1.88
N LYS A 310 2.39 -12.99 -2.80
CA LYS A 310 2.20 -13.30 -4.23
C LYS A 310 1.71 -14.74 -4.40
N ASP A 311 0.84 -14.97 -5.39
CA ASP A 311 0.32 -16.32 -5.70
C ASP A 311 1.32 -17.19 -6.48
N GLY A 312 2.45 -16.62 -6.92
CA GLY A 312 3.33 -17.22 -7.93
C GLY A 312 2.83 -16.96 -9.36
N THR A 313 3.49 -17.61 -10.32
CA THR A 313 3.24 -17.44 -11.76
C THR A 313 2.66 -18.72 -12.36
N LEU A 314 1.62 -18.58 -13.19
CA LEU A 314 1.05 -19.67 -14.00
C LEU A 314 1.58 -19.68 -15.44
N LEU A 315 2.41 -18.70 -15.79
CA LEU A 315 2.82 -18.44 -17.18
C LEU A 315 4.17 -19.08 -17.52
N LYS A 316 5.22 -18.59 -16.87
CA LYS A 316 6.61 -19.02 -17.10
C LYS A 316 7.39 -19.03 -15.80
N PRO A 317 8.36 -19.93 -15.63
CA PRO A 317 9.31 -19.86 -14.53
C PRO A 317 9.93 -18.47 -14.45
N THR A 318 10.09 -17.95 -13.24
CA THR A 318 10.74 -16.66 -12.99
C THR A 318 11.68 -16.81 -11.81
N LEU A 319 12.92 -16.36 -11.99
CA LEU A 319 13.93 -16.30 -10.93
C LEU A 319 14.22 -14.83 -10.66
N THR A 320 14.06 -14.41 -9.41
CA THR A 320 14.48 -13.10 -8.92
C THR A 320 15.64 -13.30 -7.96
N PHE A 321 16.71 -12.54 -8.18
CA PHE A 321 17.90 -12.54 -7.36
C PHE A 321 18.22 -11.11 -6.95
N ASN A 322 18.33 -10.86 -5.66
CA ASN A 322 18.74 -9.60 -5.08
C ASN A 322 19.97 -9.83 -4.20
N ILE A 323 20.98 -9.01 -4.42
CA ILE A 323 22.16 -8.93 -3.57
C ILE A 323 22.37 -7.46 -3.19
N ASN A 324 22.66 -7.23 -1.93
CA ASN A 324 23.07 -5.93 -1.43
C ASN A 324 24.25 -6.07 -0.47
N SER A 325 24.67 -4.97 0.14
CA SER A 325 25.82 -4.96 1.06
C SER A 325 25.76 -5.93 2.25
N ILE A 326 24.59 -6.42 2.65
CA ILE A 326 24.40 -7.24 3.87
C ILE A 326 23.74 -8.60 3.62
N THR A 327 22.88 -8.70 2.62
CA THR A 327 21.99 -9.86 2.40
C THR A 327 21.97 -10.31 0.95
N ILE A 328 21.75 -11.62 0.80
CA ILE A 328 21.36 -12.26 -0.45
C ILE A 328 19.91 -12.70 -0.28
N ASN A 329 19.08 -12.36 -1.25
CA ASN A 329 17.66 -12.67 -1.26
C ASN A 329 17.28 -13.21 -2.64
N SER A 330 16.63 -14.36 -2.68
CA SER A 330 16.26 -15.05 -3.92
C SER A 330 14.81 -15.50 -3.86
N MET A 331 14.15 -15.50 -5.01
CA MET A 331 12.79 -15.99 -5.16
C MET A 331 12.65 -16.72 -6.49
N VAL A 332 12.09 -17.93 -6.43
CA VAL A 332 11.74 -18.75 -7.58
C VAL A 332 10.22 -18.88 -7.65
N GLN A 333 9.66 -18.66 -8.83
CA GLN A 333 8.24 -18.88 -9.11
C GLN A 333 8.13 -19.90 -10.25
N LEU A 334 7.39 -20.99 -10.03
CA LEU A 334 7.23 -22.10 -10.97
C LEU A 334 5.74 -22.33 -11.27
N PRO A 335 5.32 -22.33 -12.55
CA PRO A 335 4.03 -22.87 -12.94
C PRO A 335 4.09 -24.39 -12.89
N LEU A 336 3.43 -25.02 -11.90
CA LEU A 336 3.35 -26.47 -11.80
C LEU A 336 2.34 -27.06 -12.78
N SER A 337 1.27 -26.29 -13.06
CA SER A 337 0.29 -26.58 -14.11
C SER A 337 -0.35 -25.28 -14.59
N LYS A 338 -1.31 -25.35 -15.52
CA LYS A 338 -2.13 -24.19 -15.90
C LYS A 338 -2.99 -23.65 -14.74
N LYS A 339 -3.15 -24.43 -13.67
CA LYS A 339 -4.01 -24.14 -12.52
C LYS A 339 -3.24 -24.00 -11.21
N SER A 340 -1.97 -24.38 -11.17
CA SER A 340 -1.17 -24.39 -9.93
C SER A 340 0.19 -23.74 -10.11
N SER A 341 0.60 -23.01 -9.08
CA SER A 341 1.88 -22.31 -9.00
C SER A 341 2.55 -22.59 -7.66
N LEU A 342 3.88 -22.63 -7.70
CA LEU A 342 4.74 -22.71 -6.53
C LEU A 342 5.63 -21.47 -6.50
N LEU A 343 5.76 -20.88 -5.31
CA LEU A 343 6.68 -19.80 -5.03
C LEU A 343 7.56 -20.24 -3.86
N ALA A 344 8.87 -20.13 -4.01
CA ALA A 344 9.83 -20.32 -2.93
C ALA A 344 10.75 -19.10 -2.85
N ALA A 345 11.04 -18.61 -1.65
CA ALA A 345 12.01 -17.54 -1.45
C ALA A 345 12.92 -17.84 -0.27
N TYR A 346 14.15 -17.36 -0.34
CA TYR A 346 15.16 -17.53 0.70
C TYR A 346 16.00 -16.27 0.82
N ARG A 347 16.20 -15.81 2.06
CA ARG A 347 17.03 -14.65 2.37
C ARG A 347 17.98 -14.97 3.52
N GLN A 348 19.23 -14.54 3.39
CA GLN A 348 20.26 -14.74 4.40
C GLN A 348 21.26 -13.59 4.40
N THR A 349 21.75 -13.24 5.60
CA THR A 349 22.94 -12.40 5.80
C THR A 349 24.20 -13.20 5.47
N TYR A 350 25.01 -12.73 4.51
CA TYR A 350 26.20 -13.46 4.02
C TYR A 350 27.51 -12.76 4.39
N HIS A 351 27.46 -11.47 4.69
CA HIS A 351 28.61 -10.71 5.12
C HIS A 351 28.15 -9.53 5.96
N GLN A 352 28.77 -9.35 7.12
CA GLN A 352 28.67 -8.12 7.90
C GLN A 352 29.68 -7.12 7.33
N LEU A 353 29.49 -6.69 6.08
CA LEU A 353 30.47 -5.87 5.35
C LEU A 353 30.63 -4.47 5.96
N TYR A 354 29.72 -4.08 6.85
CA TYR A 354 29.69 -2.78 7.49
C TYR A 354 29.30 -2.91 8.95
N ASP A 355 29.82 -1.93 9.71
CA ASP A 355 29.69 -1.67 11.13
C ASP A 355 28.42 -0.84 11.37
N PRO A 356 27.22 -1.45 11.45
CA PRO A 356 25.98 -0.70 11.34
C PRO A 356 25.48 -0.21 12.70
N THR A 357 26.27 -0.41 13.77
CA THR A 357 25.88 -0.10 15.14
C THR A 357 27.07 0.11 16.05
N ARG A 358 27.06 1.28 16.68
CA ARG A 358 27.94 1.65 17.77
C ARG A 358 27.12 1.54 19.04
N ILE A 359 27.43 0.55 19.88
CA ILE A 359 26.98 0.60 21.27
C ILE A 359 27.97 1.49 22.00
N ASN A 360 27.49 2.61 22.54
CA ASN A 360 28.32 3.57 23.24
C ASN A 360 28.14 3.43 24.75
N ILE A 361 29.26 3.44 25.46
CA ILE A 361 29.28 3.52 26.92
C ILE A 361 29.61 4.95 27.31
N VAL A 362 28.75 5.57 28.11
CA VAL A 362 29.02 6.85 28.74
C VAL A 362 29.12 6.63 30.24
N ALA A 363 30.28 6.96 30.80
CA ALA A 363 30.44 7.03 32.25
C ALA A 363 31.20 8.28 32.67
N ARG A 364 31.08 8.59 33.96
CA ARG A 364 31.77 9.70 34.61
C ARG A 364 33.20 9.26 34.91
N GLU A 365 34.17 9.89 34.26
CA GLU A 365 35.58 9.69 34.61
C GLU A 365 35.97 10.78 35.61
N GLU A 366 36.22 10.41 36.86
CA GLU A 366 36.86 11.33 37.80
C GLU A 366 38.30 11.57 37.34
N ILE A 367 38.53 12.70 36.66
CA ILE A 367 39.89 13.13 36.32
C ILE A 367 40.62 13.40 37.64
N SER A 368 41.44 12.44 38.07
CA SER A 368 42.37 12.61 39.19
C SER A 368 43.45 13.59 38.76
N GLY A 369 43.17 14.88 38.89
CA GLY A 369 44.16 15.93 38.74
C GLY A 369 45.23 15.78 39.81
N SER A 370 46.38 15.22 39.46
CA SER A 370 47.62 15.38 40.22
C SER A 370 48.04 16.86 40.14
N GLY A 371 47.60 17.64 41.12
CA GLY A 371 47.88 19.07 41.21
C GLY A 371 48.07 19.49 42.66
N SER A 372 49.25 19.21 43.20
CA SER A 372 49.75 19.80 44.45
C SER A 372 49.73 21.33 44.37
N GLY A 373 49.02 21.99 45.30
CA GLY A 373 49.17 23.43 45.55
C GLY A 373 47.85 24.18 45.68
N ALA A 374 47.22 24.11 46.86
CA ALA A 374 46.12 24.99 47.23
C ALA A 374 46.67 26.40 47.57
N GLY A 375 46.35 27.39 46.74
CA GLY A 375 46.49 28.82 47.05
C GLY A 375 45.10 29.45 47.23
N PRO A 376 44.87 30.31 48.25
CA PRO A 376 43.54 30.83 48.54
C PRO A 376 43.18 32.02 47.64
N GLY A 377 42.31 31.80 46.63
CA GLY A 377 41.67 32.88 45.88
C GLY A 377 41.25 32.56 44.43
N SER A 378 40.13 31.85 44.26
CA SER A 378 39.27 31.76 43.03
C SER A 378 39.79 30.94 41.81
N PRO A 379 38.92 30.54 40.85
CA PRO A 379 37.82 29.58 40.92
C PRO A 379 38.01 28.43 39.91
N ARG A 380 37.98 27.16 40.34
CA ARG A 380 37.90 26.00 39.42
C ARG A 380 37.00 24.92 40.02
N GLY A 381 35.71 25.01 39.73
CA GLY A 381 34.86 23.82 39.70
C GLY A 381 35.38 22.94 38.57
N ASN A 382 36.21 21.96 38.92
CA ASN A 382 36.60 20.90 37.99
C ASN A 382 35.34 20.04 37.82
N GLY A 383 34.49 20.38 36.86
CA GLY A 383 33.36 19.54 36.47
C GLY A 383 33.91 18.18 36.04
N SER A 384 33.34 17.10 36.58
CA SER A 384 33.67 15.76 36.10
C SER A 384 33.40 15.70 34.60
N ALA A 385 34.40 15.30 33.81
CA ALA A 385 34.21 15.12 32.38
C ALA A 385 33.53 13.76 32.16
N THR A 386 32.42 13.74 31.41
CA THR A 386 31.86 12.51 30.86
C THR A 386 32.71 12.09 29.66
N SER A 387 33.19 10.86 29.67
CA SER A 387 34.01 10.31 28.59
C SER A 387 33.24 9.18 27.90
N ARG A 388 33.28 9.12 26.56
CA ARG A 388 32.80 7.96 25.80
C ARG A 388 33.90 6.89 25.87
N ILE A 389 33.63 5.78 26.55
CA ILE A 389 34.68 4.85 26.99
C ILE A 389 34.96 3.76 25.97
N SER A 390 33.95 3.28 25.25
CA SER A 390 34.11 2.20 24.26
C SER A 390 32.98 2.19 23.25
N GLU A 391 33.31 1.73 22.04
CA GLU A 391 32.40 1.50 20.90
C GLU A 391 32.45 0.00 20.56
N VAL A 392 31.33 -0.69 20.72
CA VAL A 392 31.25 -2.15 20.49
C VAL A 392 30.41 -2.47 19.27
N LYS A 393 30.90 -3.43 18.47
CA LYS A 393 30.24 -3.99 17.30
C LYS A 393 29.61 -5.34 17.62
N PRO A 394 28.30 -5.50 17.45
CA PRO A 394 27.64 -6.78 17.67
C PRO A 394 27.78 -7.73 16.48
N ASP A 395 27.73 -9.02 16.79
CA ASP A 395 27.51 -10.07 15.80
C ASP A 395 26.01 -10.27 15.58
N PHE A 396 25.63 -10.36 14.29
CA PHE A 396 24.24 -10.59 13.89
C PHE A 396 24.15 -11.53 12.69
N VAL A 397 23.29 -12.54 12.80
CA VAL A 397 22.99 -13.49 11.72
C VAL A 397 21.47 -13.58 11.55
N PHE A 398 20.98 -13.41 10.33
CA PHE A 398 19.55 -13.52 10.01
C PHE A 398 19.31 -14.45 8.82
N ARG A 399 18.26 -15.27 8.90
CA ARG A 399 17.82 -16.14 7.80
C ARG A 399 16.30 -16.26 7.78
N ASP A 400 15.72 -16.28 6.57
CA ASP A 400 14.32 -16.66 6.37
C ASP A 400 14.10 -17.49 5.10
N ALA A 401 13.01 -18.25 5.12
CA ALA A 401 12.50 -19.01 3.99
C ALA A 401 10.98 -18.89 3.90
N ASN A 402 10.48 -18.83 2.67
CA ASN A 402 9.05 -18.76 2.36
C ASN A 402 8.72 -19.81 1.31
N LEU A 403 7.61 -20.52 1.48
CA LEU A 403 7.08 -21.44 0.49
C LEU A 403 5.58 -21.22 0.35
N LYS A 404 5.09 -21.00 -0.87
CA LYS A 404 3.66 -20.83 -1.13
C LYS A 404 3.23 -21.65 -2.34
N TYR A 405 2.26 -22.52 -2.13
CA TYR A 405 1.55 -23.23 -3.18
C TYR A 405 0.18 -22.60 -3.38
N THR A 406 -0.19 -22.32 -4.62
CA THR A 406 -1.52 -21.80 -4.98
C THR A 406 -2.14 -22.66 -6.07
N PHE A 407 -3.42 -22.99 -5.92
CA PHE A 407 -4.24 -23.69 -6.89
C PHE A 407 -5.50 -22.87 -7.21
N LYS A 408 -5.87 -22.80 -8.49
CA LYS A 408 -7.08 -22.14 -8.98
C LYS A 408 -7.95 -23.16 -9.73
N GLY A 409 -9.15 -23.41 -9.23
CA GLY A 409 -10.14 -24.28 -9.86
C GLY A 409 -10.82 -23.62 -11.08
N ASP A 410 -11.47 -24.43 -11.91
CA ASP A 410 -12.22 -23.92 -13.08
C ASP A 410 -13.50 -23.20 -12.67
N ASP A 411 -14.01 -23.51 -11.49
CA ASP A 411 -15.14 -22.89 -10.80
C ASP A 411 -14.78 -21.51 -10.17
N GLY A 412 -13.53 -21.07 -10.31
CA GLY A 412 -13.02 -19.86 -9.68
C GLY A 412 -12.58 -20.05 -8.23
N SER A 413 -12.68 -21.26 -7.68
CA SER A 413 -12.15 -21.58 -6.35
C SER A 413 -10.64 -21.35 -6.28
N ARG A 414 -10.16 -20.92 -5.13
CA ARG A 414 -8.73 -20.71 -4.87
C ARG A 414 -8.34 -21.40 -3.57
N PHE A 415 -7.35 -22.30 -3.67
CA PHE A 415 -6.67 -22.87 -2.51
C PHE A 415 -5.24 -22.32 -2.44
N SER A 416 -4.79 -21.94 -1.26
CA SER A 416 -3.39 -21.57 -1.04
C SER A 416 -2.86 -22.13 0.28
N LEU A 417 -1.66 -22.70 0.23
CA LEU A 417 -0.88 -23.11 1.38
C LEU A 417 0.37 -22.22 1.43
N SER A 418 0.55 -21.47 2.51
CA SER A 418 1.69 -20.58 2.73
C SER A 418 2.45 -21.03 3.96
N LEU A 419 3.79 -21.07 3.88
CA LEU A 419 4.70 -21.47 4.95
C LEU A 419 5.83 -20.44 5.05
N TYR A 420 6.22 -20.14 6.27
CA TYR A 420 7.28 -19.20 6.62
C TYR A 420 8.10 -19.76 7.78
N GLY A 421 9.41 -19.61 7.69
CA GLY A 421 10.32 -19.82 8.81
C GLY A 421 11.44 -18.80 8.76
N GLY A 422 11.76 -18.18 9.89
CA GLY A 422 12.83 -17.21 9.99
C GLY A 422 13.37 -17.13 11.41
N GLY A 423 14.60 -16.63 11.53
CA GLY A 423 15.23 -16.44 12.82
C GLY A 423 16.43 -15.50 12.76
N ASP A 424 16.79 -14.99 13.91
CA ASP A 424 17.95 -14.14 14.13
C ASP A 424 18.71 -14.56 15.38
N ASP A 425 20.04 -14.46 15.28
CA ASP A 425 20.98 -14.61 16.38
C ASP A 425 21.76 -13.31 16.53
N PHE A 426 21.70 -12.74 17.73
CA PHE A 426 22.34 -11.48 18.09
C PHE A 426 23.23 -11.66 19.31
N SER A 427 24.46 -11.17 19.26
CA SER A 427 25.36 -11.19 20.42
C SER A 427 26.31 -10.00 20.44
N TYR A 428 26.67 -9.52 21.63
CA TYR A 428 27.78 -8.59 21.82
C TYR A 428 28.42 -8.72 23.20
N ASP A 429 29.70 -8.34 23.25
CA ASP A 429 30.50 -8.26 24.46
C ASP A 429 31.06 -6.84 24.60
N MET A 430 30.90 -6.26 25.79
CA MET A 430 31.45 -4.96 26.12
C MET A 430 32.30 -5.01 27.37
N ASP A 431 33.36 -4.22 27.37
CA ASP A 431 34.14 -3.94 28.55
C ASP A 431 34.44 -2.43 28.67
N ALA A 432 34.45 -1.93 29.91
CA ALA A 432 34.76 -0.54 30.22
C ALA A 432 35.66 -0.47 31.46
N ARG A 433 36.71 0.34 31.37
CA ARG A 433 37.62 0.59 32.50
C ARG A 433 37.17 1.85 33.24
N LEU A 434 36.79 1.67 34.50
CA LEU A 434 36.21 2.72 35.34
C LEU A 434 36.98 2.81 36.64
N ALA A 435 37.88 3.78 36.74
CA ALA A 435 38.82 3.92 37.85
C ALA A 435 39.62 2.62 38.13
N ARG A 436 39.23 1.84 39.16
CA ARG A 436 39.89 0.59 39.59
C ARG A 436 39.13 -0.68 39.19
N VAL A 437 38.06 -0.55 38.43
CA VAL A 437 37.13 -1.63 38.11
C VAL A 437 37.05 -1.84 36.59
N LEU A 438 37.09 -3.11 36.16
CA LEU A 438 36.64 -3.55 34.84
C LEU A 438 35.16 -3.85 34.93
N TRP A 439 34.33 -3.13 34.20
CA TRP A 439 32.95 -3.52 34.00
C TRP A 439 32.86 -4.32 32.71
N THR A 440 32.31 -5.53 32.74
CA THR A 440 32.06 -6.34 31.54
C THR A 440 30.57 -6.65 31.42
N ARG A 441 30.07 -6.64 30.19
CA ARG A 441 28.70 -7.02 29.86
C ARG A 441 28.68 -7.90 28.62
N GLU A 442 28.03 -9.04 28.74
CA GLU A 442 27.71 -9.95 27.65
C GLU A 442 26.19 -9.97 27.47
N GLU A 443 25.73 -9.95 26.22
CA GLU A 443 24.32 -10.10 25.89
C GLU A 443 24.16 -10.92 24.62
N GLN A 444 23.28 -11.91 24.69
CA GLN A 444 22.89 -12.74 23.56
C GLN A 444 21.37 -12.80 23.48
N GLU A 445 20.83 -12.75 22.26
CA GLU A 445 19.41 -12.95 22.01
C GLU A 445 19.21 -13.78 20.74
N GLN A 446 18.42 -14.84 20.84
CA GLN A 446 18.05 -15.70 19.73
C GLN A 446 16.53 -15.68 19.55
N ASN A 447 16.07 -15.48 18.32
CA ASN A 447 14.66 -15.46 17.98
C ASN A 447 14.38 -16.42 16.83
N ASN A 448 13.32 -17.22 16.96
CA ASN A 448 12.87 -18.14 15.93
C ASN A 448 11.36 -17.98 15.73
N GLN A 449 10.93 -17.80 14.49
CA GLN A 449 9.53 -17.68 14.10
C GLN A 449 9.20 -18.71 13.02
N LEU A 450 8.13 -19.47 13.24
CA LEU A 450 7.49 -20.33 12.25
C LEU A 450 6.06 -19.83 12.01
N GLY A 451 5.58 -19.94 10.78
CA GLY A 451 4.23 -19.52 10.42
C GLY A 451 3.71 -20.33 9.24
N GLY A 452 2.42 -20.62 9.23
CA GLY A 452 1.81 -21.30 8.10
C GLY A 452 0.31 -21.10 8.06
N SER A 453 -0.25 -21.09 6.86
CA SER A 453 -1.69 -21.00 6.65
C SER A 453 -2.17 -21.81 5.45
N ALA A 454 -3.37 -22.36 5.59
CA ALA A 454 -4.14 -22.93 4.50
C ALA A 454 -5.41 -22.11 4.33
N GLN A 455 -5.64 -21.59 3.13
CA GLN A 455 -6.81 -20.80 2.79
C GLN A 455 -7.58 -21.44 1.64
N LEU A 456 -8.89 -21.51 1.77
CA LEU A 456 -9.81 -21.90 0.71
C LEU A 456 -10.82 -20.77 0.49
N ASN A 457 -10.83 -20.21 -0.72
CA ASN A 457 -11.85 -19.28 -1.18
C ASN A 457 -12.72 -19.97 -2.21
N TYR A 458 -14.02 -20.01 -1.96
CA TYR A 458 -15.01 -20.62 -2.82
C TYR A 458 -16.07 -19.57 -3.21
N PRO A 459 -16.05 -19.07 -4.47
CA PRO A 459 -17.10 -18.22 -4.98
C PRO A 459 -18.32 -19.05 -5.36
N TRP A 460 -19.51 -18.54 -5.04
CA TRP A 460 -20.80 -19.15 -5.35
C TRP A 460 -21.42 -18.48 -6.57
N ASN A 461 -22.25 -19.22 -7.32
CA ASN A 461 -22.87 -18.74 -8.56
C ASN A 461 -23.82 -17.54 -8.36
N ASN A 462 -24.33 -17.33 -7.14
CA ASN A 462 -25.17 -16.20 -6.78
C ASN A 462 -24.38 -14.92 -6.43
N GLY A 463 -23.04 -14.94 -6.54
CA GLY A 463 -22.15 -13.83 -6.20
C GLY A 463 -21.59 -13.87 -4.78
N ASP A 464 -22.09 -14.77 -3.94
CA ASP A 464 -21.60 -14.98 -2.58
C ASP A 464 -20.21 -15.60 -2.58
N ALA A 465 -19.53 -15.54 -1.44
CA ALA A 465 -18.20 -16.14 -1.29
C ALA A 465 -18.02 -16.74 0.10
N THR A 466 -17.38 -17.89 0.17
CA THR A 466 -16.93 -18.51 1.43
C THR A 466 -15.42 -18.52 1.50
N ASN A 467 -14.89 -18.06 2.64
CA ASN A 467 -13.47 -18.07 2.97
C ASN A 467 -13.26 -18.94 4.19
N LEU A 468 -12.44 -19.99 4.05
CA LEU A 468 -11.94 -20.78 5.17
C LEU A 468 -10.45 -20.50 5.32
N THR A 469 -10.00 -20.19 6.53
CA THR A 469 -8.59 -19.97 6.85
C THR A 469 -8.23 -20.79 8.08
N PHE A 470 -7.21 -21.62 7.94
CA PHE A 470 -6.52 -22.25 9.05
C PHE A 470 -5.11 -21.68 9.11
N ALA A 471 -4.65 -21.27 10.29
CA ALA A 471 -3.33 -20.71 10.47
C ALA A 471 -2.68 -21.20 11.76
N TYR A 472 -1.36 -21.35 11.71
CA TYR A 472 -0.50 -21.68 12.83
C TYR A 472 0.69 -20.72 12.87
N SER A 473 1.12 -20.35 14.05
CA SER A 473 2.28 -19.48 14.26
C SER A 473 2.98 -19.90 15.55
N ALA A 474 4.30 -20.01 15.50
CA ALA A 474 5.12 -20.31 16.66
C ALA A 474 6.27 -19.31 16.74
N PHE A 475 6.58 -18.83 17.93
CA PHE A 475 7.67 -17.92 18.21
C PHE A 475 8.42 -18.38 19.46
N GLU A 476 9.74 -18.40 19.39
CA GLU A 476 10.62 -18.67 20.54
C GLU A 476 11.65 -17.55 20.62
N ARG A 477 11.82 -17.01 21.83
CA ARG A 477 12.85 -16.04 22.17
C ARG A 477 13.66 -16.54 23.36
N GLN A 478 14.97 -16.51 23.21
CA GLN A 478 15.94 -16.80 24.28
C GLN A 478 16.82 -15.58 24.48
N VAL A 479 16.98 -15.15 25.75
CA VAL A 479 17.79 -14.00 26.13
C VAL A 479 18.76 -14.43 27.21
N TYR A 480 20.04 -14.13 27.00
CA TYR A 480 21.11 -14.23 27.98
C TYR A 480 21.70 -12.85 28.21
N GLN A 481 21.83 -12.42 29.46
CA GLN A 481 22.57 -11.21 29.80
C GLN A 481 23.40 -11.44 31.04
N LYS A 482 24.66 -10.99 31.02
CA LYS A 482 25.53 -11.01 32.18
C LYS A 482 26.28 -9.71 32.29
N ALA A 483 26.20 -9.06 33.44
CA ALA A 483 27.01 -7.88 33.76
C ALA A 483 27.76 -8.13 35.06
N GLN A 484 29.05 -7.83 35.07
CA GLN A 484 29.90 -8.02 36.24
C GLN A 484 30.97 -6.93 36.33
N THR A 485 31.53 -6.80 37.51
CA THR A 485 32.65 -5.91 37.80
C THR A 485 33.82 -6.71 38.34
N GLU A 486 35.03 -6.42 37.89
CA GLU A 486 36.27 -7.00 38.39
C GLU A 486 37.19 -5.90 38.90
N ASN A 487 37.64 -5.99 40.16
CA ASN A 487 38.59 -5.03 40.71
C ASN A 487 40.03 -5.44 40.37
N TYR A 488 40.73 -4.62 39.58
CA TYR A 488 42.08 -4.93 39.10
C TYR A 488 43.15 -5.04 40.19
N GLN A 489 42.88 -4.53 41.40
CA GLN A 489 43.87 -4.55 42.50
C GLN A 489 43.84 -5.86 43.30
N ASN A 490 42.70 -6.54 43.36
CA ASN A 490 42.54 -7.75 44.17
C ASN A 490 41.88 -8.92 43.42
N GLY A 491 41.43 -8.73 42.18
CA GLY A 491 40.78 -9.76 41.36
C GLY A 491 39.35 -10.12 41.80
N ASN A 492 38.74 -9.35 42.71
CA ASN A 492 37.38 -9.64 43.16
C ASN A 492 36.37 -9.37 42.02
N ILE A 493 35.59 -10.40 41.68
CA ILE A 493 34.50 -10.33 40.71
C ILE A 493 33.18 -10.20 41.47
N ASN A 494 32.37 -9.20 41.09
CA ASN A 494 31.02 -9.02 41.58
C ASN A 494 30.04 -9.06 40.40
N ILE A 495 29.09 -10.00 40.43
CA ILE A 495 28.06 -10.14 39.40
C ILE A 495 26.95 -9.14 39.70
N LEU A 496 26.77 -8.18 38.80
CA LEU A 496 25.75 -7.14 38.92
C LEU A 496 24.40 -7.62 38.37
N ASN A 497 24.43 -8.40 37.30
CA ASN A 497 23.24 -8.94 36.65
C ASN A 497 23.58 -10.28 35.99
N HIS A 498 22.68 -11.26 36.09
CA HIS A 498 22.72 -12.51 35.34
C HIS A 498 21.28 -12.87 35.00
N LEU A 499 20.89 -12.80 33.74
CA LEU A 499 19.54 -13.01 33.26
C LEU A 499 19.53 -14.13 32.23
N ASP A 500 18.75 -15.17 32.53
CA ASP A 500 18.38 -16.22 31.58
C ASP A 500 16.87 -16.17 31.38
N SER A 501 16.41 -16.00 30.14
CA SER A 501 14.98 -15.99 29.86
C SER A 501 14.64 -16.75 28.58
N LYS A 502 13.67 -17.64 28.66
CA LYS A 502 13.06 -18.31 27.52
C LYS A 502 11.57 -18.00 27.47
N ASN A 503 11.09 -17.52 26.32
CA ASN A 503 9.69 -17.19 26.09
C ASN A 503 9.20 -17.80 24.78
N THR A 504 8.21 -18.67 24.84
CA THR A 504 7.60 -19.33 23.69
C THR A 504 6.14 -18.91 23.53
N VAL A 505 5.68 -18.84 22.28
CA VAL A 505 4.30 -18.52 21.91
C VAL A 505 3.88 -19.44 20.78
N ASP A 506 2.80 -20.19 20.98
CA ASP A 506 2.10 -20.92 19.93
C ASP A 506 0.71 -20.30 19.71
N GLU A 507 0.32 -20.09 18.46
CA GLU A 507 -1.02 -19.67 18.06
C GLU A 507 -1.56 -20.62 17.00
N ILE A 508 -2.72 -21.20 17.27
CA ILE A 508 -3.51 -21.93 16.28
C ILE A 508 -4.84 -21.20 16.09
N SER A 509 -5.24 -20.98 14.84
CA SER A 509 -6.50 -20.33 14.53
C SER A 509 -7.22 -20.95 13.34
N PHE A 510 -8.55 -20.89 13.42
CA PHE A 510 -9.47 -21.28 12.36
C PHE A 510 -10.52 -20.20 12.21
N ASN A 511 -10.80 -19.80 10.97
CA ASN A 511 -11.83 -18.83 10.64
C ASN A 511 -12.64 -19.30 9.43
N ALA A 512 -13.95 -19.36 9.59
CA ALA A 512 -14.90 -19.56 8.51
C ALA A 512 -15.73 -18.29 8.34
N GLU A 513 -15.70 -17.73 7.14
CA GLU A 513 -16.41 -16.50 6.78
C GLU A 513 -17.25 -16.73 5.53
N HIS A 514 -18.47 -16.20 5.54
CA HIS A 514 -19.36 -16.19 4.41
C HIS A 514 -19.82 -14.74 4.14
N THR A 515 -19.74 -14.31 2.88
CA THR A 515 -20.25 -13.01 2.44
C THR A 515 -21.51 -13.24 1.61
N LEU A 516 -22.63 -12.72 2.11
CA LEU A 516 -23.90 -12.64 1.39
C LEU A 516 -23.97 -11.31 0.66
N ASN A 517 -24.24 -11.33 -0.65
CA ASN A 517 -24.42 -10.11 -1.44
C ASN A 517 -25.89 -9.97 -1.84
N PHE A 518 -26.46 -8.81 -1.53
CA PHE A 518 -27.84 -8.46 -1.86
C PHE A 518 -27.90 -7.42 -2.98
N HIS A 519 -29.12 -7.14 -3.45
CA HIS A 519 -29.34 -6.08 -4.43
C HIS A 519 -28.87 -4.70 -3.93
N GLN A 520 -28.55 -3.80 -4.85
CA GLN A 520 -28.10 -2.42 -4.56
C GLN A 520 -26.78 -2.31 -3.78
N GLY A 521 -25.96 -3.37 -3.76
CA GLY A 521 -24.62 -3.34 -3.16
C GLY A 521 -24.59 -3.53 -1.64
N HIS A 522 -25.73 -3.84 -1.02
CA HIS A 522 -25.82 -4.27 0.38
C HIS A 522 -25.11 -5.63 0.56
N ARG A 523 -24.25 -5.74 1.57
CA ARG A 523 -23.48 -6.96 1.86
C ARG A 523 -23.58 -7.31 3.34
N LEU A 524 -23.79 -8.58 3.64
CA LEU A 524 -23.77 -9.10 5.00
C LEU A 524 -22.63 -10.11 5.15
N LEU A 525 -21.74 -9.82 6.09
CA LEU A 525 -20.62 -10.68 6.45
C LEU A 525 -20.98 -11.48 7.70
N ILE A 526 -20.85 -12.80 7.63
CA ILE A 526 -21.06 -13.69 8.77
C ILE A 526 -19.80 -14.54 8.94
N GLY A 527 -19.31 -14.68 10.16
CA GLY A 527 -18.19 -15.57 10.41
C GLY A 527 -18.17 -16.17 11.80
N ALA A 528 -17.46 -17.28 11.91
CA ALA A 528 -17.21 -17.98 13.16
C ALA A 528 -15.80 -18.58 13.11
N GLY A 529 -15.17 -18.69 14.27
CA GLY A 529 -13.81 -19.21 14.36
C GLY A 529 -13.40 -19.56 15.77
N ALA A 530 -12.20 -20.10 15.86
CA ALA A 530 -11.54 -20.43 17.11
C ALA A 530 -10.08 -20.02 17.04
N ILE A 531 -9.52 -19.63 18.17
CA ILE A 531 -8.11 -19.28 18.32
C ILE A 531 -7.64 -19.78 19.68
N ASN A 532 -6.46 -20.37 19.75
CA ASN A 532 -5.82 -20.71 21.01
C ASN A 532 -4.39 -20.18 20.98
N ASN A 533 -4.01 -19.44 22.02
CA ASN A 533 -2.62 -19.11 22.28
C ASN A 533 -2.12 -19.94 23.45
N LYS A 534 -0.92 -20.49 23.33
CA LYS A 534 -0.17 -21.07 24.44
C LYS A 534 1.12 -20.26 24.62
N VAL A 535 1.40 -19.84 25.84
CA VAL A 535 2.60 -19.07 26.17
C VAL A 535 3.32 -19.74 27.33
N GLU A 536 4.61 -19.95 27.16
CA GLU A 536 5.51 -20.38 28.23
C GLU A 536 6.60 -19.32 28.43
N LEU A 537 6.88 -18.96 29.67
CA LEU A 537 7.91 -18.01 30.05
C LEU A 537 8.62 -18.55 31.29
N SER A 538 9.93 -18.71 31.17
CA SER A 538 10.82 -18.90 32.31
C SER A 538 11.83 -17.74 32.33
N ARG A 539 12.00 -17.13 33.50
CA ARG A 539 12.94 -16.03 33.70
C ARG A 539 13.67 -16.21 35.02
N PHE A 540 14.98 -16.32 34.94
CA PHE A 540 15.90 -16.39 36.08
C PHE A 540 16.74 -15.12 36.13
N SER A 541 16.88 -14.55 37.32
CA SER A 541 17.74 -13.39 37.57
C SER A 541 18.64 -13.72 38.76
N LEU A 542 19.95 -13.58 38.60
CA LEU A 542 20.95 -13.98 39.61
C LEU A 542 20.71 -15.42 40.11
N ASP A 543 20.43 -16.32 39.17
CA ASP A 543 20.13 -17.75 39.40
C ASP A 543 18.84 -18.04 40.21
N GLU A 544 18.05 -17.01 40.54
CA GLU A 544 16.74 -17.14 41.18
C GLU A 544 15.61 -17.01 40.14
N GLN A 545 14.62 -17.92 40.19
CA GLN A 545 13.47 -17.89 39.29
C GLN A 545 12.53 -16.73 39.67
N GLN A 546 12.47 -15.69 38.84
CA GLN A 546 11.62 -14.53 39.07
C GLN A 546 10.21 -14.72 38.54
N ILE A 547 10.08 -15.35 37.37
CA ILE A 547 8.81 -15.50 36.66
C ILE A 547 8.75 -16.89 36.03
N ASP A 548 7.63 -17.57 36.27
CA ASP A 548 7.25 -18.82 35.63
C ASP A 548 5.79 -18.70 35.18
N ILE A 549 5.56 -18.70 33.87
CA ILE A 549 4.22 -18.66 33.30
C ILE A 549 4.12 -19.81 32.32
N ASN A 550 3.08 -20.62 32.48
CA ASN A 550 2.65 -21.59 31.49
C ASN A 550 1.14 -21.52 31.42
N ASN A 551 0.62 -20.88 30.38
CA ASN A 551 -0.82 -20.68 30.24
C ASN A 551 -1.29 -20.80 28.79
N GLU A 552 -2.56 -21.13 28.66
CA GLU A 552 -3.27 -21.16 27.39
C GLU A 552 -4.56 -20.34 27.47
N SER A 553 -4.95 -19.76 26.34
CA SER A 553 -6.20 -19.00 26.22
C SER A 553 -6.97 -19.48 24.98
N PRO A 554 -7.78 -20.55 25.11
CA PRO A 554 -8.62 -21.03 24.01
C PRO A 554 -9.89 -20.20 23.93
N ARG A 555 -10.20 -19.69 22.74
CA ARG A 555 -11.32 -18.78 22.48
C ARG A 555 -12.10 -19.21 21.26
N ILE A 556 -13.42 -19.13 21.35
CA ILE A 556 -14.33 -19.30 20.22
C ILE A 556 -15.01 -17.96 19.99
N TYR A 557 -15.19 -17.58 18.73
CA TYR A 557 -15.81 -16.32 18.39
C TYR A 557 -16.76 -16.44 17.20
N SER A 558 -17.70 -15.51 17.14
CA SER A 558 -18.56 -15.30 15.98
C SER A 558 -18.72 -13.81 15.72
N TYR A 559 -19.01 -13.44 14.48
CA TYR A 559 -19.20 -12.05 14.10
C TYR A 559 -20.22 -11.89 12.97
N LEU A 560 -20.85 -10.73 12.98
CA LEU A 560 -21.79 -10.26 11.97
C LEU A 560 -21.42 -8.83 11.59
N GLN A 561 -21.31 -8.53 10.30
CA GLN A 561 -21.13 -7.17 9.79
C GLN A 561 -22.12 -6.88 8.69
N ASP A 562 -22.86 -5.80 8.83
CA ASP A 562 -23.72 -5.24 7.81
C ASP A 562 -23.01 -4.08 7.10
N GLU A 563 -22.85 -4.16 5.78
CA GLU A 563 -22.34 -3.10 4.93
C GLU A 563 -23.48 -2.58 4.05
N TYR A 564 -24.08 -1.48 4.47
CA TYR A 564 -25.31 -0.97 3.89
C TYR A 564 -25.06 0.39 3.19
N PRO A 565 -25.08 0.45 1.85
CA PRO A 565 -24.99 1.70 1.11
C PRO A 565 -26.34 2.43 1.11
N LEU A 566 -26.43 3.54 1.83
CA LEU A 566 -27.59 4.45 1.85
C LEU A 566 -27.48 5.43 0.67
N GLY A 567 -27.92 4.96 -0.51
CA GLY A 567 -27.80 5.72 -1.76
C GLY A 567 -26.34 5.83 -2.23
N GLU A 568 -26.02 6.91 -2.96
CA GLU A 568 -24.66 7.13 -3.50
C GLU A 568 -23.75 7.92 -2.53
N LEU A 569 -24.34 8.54 -1.50
CA LEU A 569 -23.64 9.51 -0.65
C LEU A 569 -23.16 8.93 0.68
N LEU A 570 -23.78 7.87 1.21
CA LEU A 570 -23.47 7.36 2.55
C LEU A 570 -23.28 5.84 2.53
N GLU A 571 -22.14 5.38 3.04
CA GLU A 571 -21.88 3.97 3.34
C GLU A 571 -21.87 3.80 4.85
N LEU A 572 -22.77 2.96 5.38
CA LEU A 572 -22.84 2.62 6.79
C LEU A 572 -22.37 1.18 6.99
N LYS A 573 -21.44 0.97 7.92
CA LYS A 573 -21.00 -0.34 8.38
C LYS A 573 -21.32 -0.48 9.85
N THR A 574 -22.05 -1.52 10.21
CA THR A 574 -22.31 -1.88 11.60
C THR A 574 -21.91 -3.33 11.80
N GLY A 575 -21.33 -3.66 12.95
CA GLY A 575 -20.99 -5.03 13.24
C GLY A 575 -20.84 -5.31 14.71
N VAL A 576 -20.95 -6.58 15.04
CA VAL A 576 -20.69 -7.09 16.39
C VAL A 576 -19.85 -8.35 16.30
N ARG A 577 -18.87 -8.46 17.17
CA ARG A 577 -18.10 -9.69 17.40
C ARG A 577 -18.31 -10.16 18.83
N LEU A 578 -18.63 -11.44 18.99
CA LEU A 578 -18.81 -12.12 20.27
C LEU A 578 -17.64 -13.08 20.47
N ILE A 579 -16.99 -13.01 21.61
CA ILE A 579 -15.85 -13.86 21.96
C ILE A 579 -16.17 -14.55 23.28
N TYR A 580 -16.07 -15.88 23.29
CA TYR A 580 -16.10 -16.68 24.50
C TYR A 580 -14.69 -17.18 24.79
N ASN A 581 -14.08 -16.66 25.85
CA ASN A 581 -12.80 -17.14 26.34
C ASN A 581 -13.04 -18.29 27.31
N THR A 582 -12.64 -19.51 26.94
CA THR A 582 -12.92 -20.73 27.71
C THR A 582 -12.17 -20.77 29.04
N LYS A 583 -11.04 -20.08 29.15
CA LYS A 583 -10.24 -19.90 30.37
C LYS A 583 -10.00 -18.40 30.57
N PRO A 584 -10.83 -17.71 31.38
CA PRO A 584 -11.56 -18.20 32.57
C PRO A 584 -13.08 -18.47 32.41
N SER A 585 -13.61 -18.74 31.21
CA SER A 585 -15.05 -18.90 30.93
C SER A 585 -15.84 -17.58 30.97
N LYS A 586 -15.36 -16.57 30.22
CA LYS A 586 -15.92 -15.21 30.18
C LYS A 586 -16.27 -14.77 28.75
N TRP A 587 -17.37 -14.03 28.62
CA TRP A 587 -17.83 -13.46 27.35
C TRP A 587 -17.35 -12.02 27.17
N TYR A 588 -17.00 -11.68 25.94
CA TYR A 588 -16.60 -10.35 25.51
C TYR A 588 -17.40 -9.96 24.26
N VAL A 589 -17.81 -8.71 24.18
CA VAL A 589 -18.63 -8.17 23.09
C VAL A 589 -17.93 -6.96 22.49
N GLU A 590 -17.79 -6.94 21.18
CA GLU A 590 -17.08 -5.92 20.42
C GLU A 590 -18.00 -5.32 19.36
N PRO A 591 -18.87 -4.36 19.74
CA PRO A 591 -19.66 -3.60 18.78
C PRO A 591 -18.77 -2.61 18.03
N ARG A 592 -19.05 -2.41 16.74
CA ARG A 592 -18.30 -1.50 15.87
C ARG A 592 -19.25 -0.82 14.88
N ILE A 593 -19.03 0.47 14.66
CA ILE A 593 -19.77 1.28 13.69
C ILE A 593 -18.81 2.16 12.89
N SER A 594 -19.07 2.28 11.60
CA SER A 594 -18.33 3.17 10.72
C SER A 594 -19.27 3.78 9.70
N ALA A 595 -19.18 5.08 9.49
CA ALA A 595 -19.93 5.80 8.48
C ALA A 595 -18.95 6.55 7.57
N SER A 596 -19.15 6.42 6.25
CA SER A 596 -18.37 7.11 5.23
C SER A 596 -19.31 7.91 4.34
N PHE A 597 -19.21 9.23 4.39
CA PHE A 597 -20.07 10.17 3.69
C PHE A 597 -19.31 10.87 2.54
N SER A 598 -19.73 10.65 1.32
CA SER A 598 -19.24 11.32 0.11
C SER A 598 -19.91 12.69 0.00
N VAL A 599 -19.18 13.76 0.32
CA VAL A 599 -19.69 15.14 0.22
C VAL A 599 -19.70 15.59 -1.25
N PHE A 600 -18.65 15.22 -1.97
CA PHE A 600 -18.47 15.39 -3.42
C PHE A 600 -17.75 14.14 -3.95
N ASP A 601 -17.72 13.95 -5.28
CA ASP A 601 -17.02 12.81 -5.91
C ASP A 601 -15.52 12.71 -5.51
N ASP A 602 -14.92 13.85 -5.15
CA ASP A 602 -13.52 13.97 -4.76
C ASP A 602 -13.31 14.20 -3.26
N MET A 603 -14.35 14.21 -2.42
CA MET A 603 -14.23 14.49 -0.98
C MET A 603 -15.10 13.58 -0.10
N LYS A 604 -14.48 12.93 0.89
CA LYS A 604 -15.13 12.01 1.83
C LYS A 604 -14.87 12.39 3.29
N ILE A 605 -15.90 12.25 4.11
CA ILE A 605 -15.83 12.34 5.57
C ILE A 605 -16.11 10.96 6.14
N ASN A 606 -15.26 10.48 7.04
CA ASN A 606 -15.44 9.20 7.71
C ASN A 606 -15.49 9.40 9.22
N ALA A 607 -16.33 8.63 9.90
CA ALA A 607 -16.38 8.58 11.35
C ALA A 607 -16.60 7.15 11.80
N SER A 608 -15.85 6.70 12.81
CA SER A 608 -15.93 5.32 13.28
C SER A 608 -15.70 5.22 14.78
N TRP A 609 -16.38 4.26 15.38
CA TRP A 609 -16.27 3.90 16.79
C TRP A 609 -16.27 2.38 16.96
N GLY A 610 -15.58 1.86 17.96
CA GLY A 610 -15.73 0.47 18.35
C GLY A 610 -14.96 0.08 19.60
N LEU A 611 -15.29 -1.12 20.11
CA LEU A 611 -14.60 -1.75 21.23
C LEU A 611 -13.79 -2.97 20.77
N TYR A 612 -12.67 -3.21 21.45
CA TYR A 612 -11.67 -4.23 21.08
C TYR A 612 -11.10 -4.88 22.33
N ASN A 613 -10.90 -6.19 22.29
CA ASN A 613 -10.23 -6.94 23.35
C ASN A 613 -9.01 -7.67 22.79
N GLN A 614 -8.00 -7.85 23.64
CA GLN A 614 -6.77 -8.57 23.31
C GLN A 614 -6.34 -9.48 24.46
N PHE A 615 -6.09 -10.75 24.13
CA PHE A 615 -5.84 -11.81 25.11
C PHE A 615 -4.37 -12.23 25.20
N ILE A 616 -3.57 -11.90 24.19
CA ILE A 616 -2.12 -12.09 24.18
C ILE A 616 -1.42 -10.77 23.93
N SER A 617 -0.48 -10.38 24.78
CA SER A 617 0.30 -9.14 24.68
C SER A 617 1.69 -9.31 25.27
N LYS A 618 2.57 -8.37 24.95
CA LYS A 618 3.85 -8.19 25.63
C LYS A 618 3.60 -7.47 26.96
N THR A 619 3.99 -8.11 28.04
CA THR A 619 4.05 -7.48 29.36
C THR A 619 5.43 -6.87 29.57
N THR A 620 5.45 -5.64 30.09
CA THR A 620 6.70 -4.94 30.37
C THR A 620 7.20 -5.29 31.78
N VAL A 621 8.49 -5.59 31.90
CA VAL A 621 9.23 -5.66 33.16
C VAL A 621 9.95 -4.35 33.38
N LEU A 622 9.75 -3.77 34.55
CA LEU A 622 10.56 -2.69 35.10
C LEU A 622 11.54 -3.27 36.10
N ASP A 623 12.82 -3.28 35.75
CA ASP A 623 13.87 -3.74 36.66
C ASP A 623 14.19 -2.72 37.77
N SER A 624 15.04 -3.10 38.73
CA SER A 624 15.46 -2.26 39.86
C SER A 624 16.23 -1.00 39.43
N THR A 625 16.76 -0.96 38.21
CA THR A 625 17.49 0.16 37.61
C THR A 625 16.62 1.00 36.66
N ASN A 626 15.30 0.80 36.67
CA ASN A 626 14.31 1.45 35.80
C ASN A 626 14.45 1.13 34.30
N ASN A 627 15.05 -0.01 33.93
CA ASN A 627 15.02 -0.47 32.54
C ASN A 627 13.72 -1.20 32.23
N TYR A 628 13.30 -1.06 30.98
CA TYR A 628 12.15 -1.75 30.43
C TYR A 628 12.62 -2.93 29.57
N THR A 629 12.13 -4.12 29.89
CA THR A 629 12.22 -5.28 28.99
C THR A 629 10.82 -5.84 28.79
N GLU A 630 10.58 -6.55 27.70
CA GLU A 630 9.25 -7.04 27.36
C GLU A 630 9.29 -8.54 27.06
N PHE A 631 8.20 -9.24 27.35
CA PHE A 631 7.99 -10.65 27.02
C PHE A 631 6.51 -10.91 26.73
N TRP A 632 6.22 -11.93 25.91
CA TRP A 632 4.85 -12.34 25.61
C TRP A 632 4.20 -13.04 26.80
N THR A 633 2.92 -12.73 27.03
CA THR A 633 2.04 -13.35 28.04
C THR A 633 0.62 -13.49 27.50
N ASN A 634 -0.09 -14.54 27.89
CA ASN A 634 -1.55 -14.53 27.82
C ASN A 634 -2.15 -13.89 29.07
N SER A 635 -3.28 -13.22 28.88
CA SER A 635 -4.17 -12.84 29.97
C SER A 635 -4.67 -14.09 30.72
N ASN A 636 -4.67 -14.03 32.04
CA ASN A 636 -5.28 -15.03 32.92
C ASN A 636 -6.47 -14.48 33.71
N ASP A 637 -6.81 -13.19 33.55
CA ASP A 637 -7.88 -12.46 34.25
C ASP A 637 -7.72 -12.49 35.80
N ASP A 638 -6.49 -12.75 36.27
CA ASP A 638 -6.07 -12.73 37.67
C ASP A 638 -4.92 -11.72 37.86
N GLN A 639 -3.69 -12.12 37.50
CA GLN A 639 -2.52 -11.24 37.55
C GLN A 639 -2.34 -10.40 36.28
N ILE A 640 -2.79 -10.92 35.15
CA ILE A 640 -2.66 -10.32 33.82
C ILE A 640 -4.08 -10.22 33.23
N PRO A 641 -4.71 -9.05 33.30
CA PRO A 641 -6.06 -8.84 32.77
C PRO A 641 -6.12 -8.89 31.24
N VAL A 642 -7.32 -9.06 30.70
CA VAL A 642 -7.57 -8.88 29.27
C VAL A 642 -7.50 -7.39 28.93
N LEU A 643 -6.69 -7.04 27.92
CA LEU A 643 -6.63 -5.67 27.42
C LEU A 643 -7.96 -5.32 26.73
N SER A 644 -8.52 -4.17 27.08
CA SER A 644 -9.73 -3.62 26.46
C SER A 644 -9.47 -2.22 25.95
N ALA A 645 -9.89 -1.92 24.73
CA ALA A 645 -9.74 -0.60 24.14
C ALA A 645 -10.99 -0.10 23.43
N GLU A 646 -11.17 1.22 23.51
CA GLU A 646 -12.20 1.95 22.80
C GLU A 646 -11.55 2.92 21.83
N HIS A 647 -11.98 2.87 20.57
CA HIS A 647 -11.42 3.70 19.49
C HIS A 647 -12.49 4.68 18.99
N PHE A 648 -12.11 5.95 18.85
CA PHE A 648 -12.86 6.96 18.11
C PHE A 648 -11.96 7.53 17.02
N VAL A 649 -12.45 7.53 15.78
CA VAL A 649 -11.72 8.08 14.63
C VAL A 649 -12.66 8.92 13.79
N ALA A 650 -12.21 10.12 13.42
CA ALA A 650 -12.89 10.98 12.45
C ALA A 650 -11.88 11.45 11.40
N GLY A 651 -12.24 11.34 10.13
CA GLY A 651 -11.36 11.63 9.01
C GLY A 651 -12.03 12.45 7.92
N LEU A 652 -11.25 13.32 7.29
CA LEU A 652 -11.60 14.03 6.07
C LEU A 652 -10.56 13.67 5.01
N SER A 653 -11.01 13.37 3.81
CA SER A 653 -10.11 13.12 2.67
C SER A 653 -10.59 13.81 1.40
N TYR A 654 -9.62 14.23 0.61
CA TYR A 654 -9.81 14.85 -0.68
C TYR A 654 -8.88 14.22 -1.71
N GLN A 655 -9.41 13.78 -2.85
CA GLN A 655 -8.63 13.14 -3.90
C GLN A 655 -9.06 13.60 -5.29
N LYS A 656 -8.18 14.34 -5.99
CA LYS A 656 -8.43 14.80 -7.36
C LYS A 656 -7.14 14.93 -8.17
N TYR A 657 -7.15 14.48 -9.43
CA TYR A 657 -6.04 14.64 -10.38
C TYR A 657 -4.65 14.25 -9.81
N GLY A 658 -4.57 13.10 -9.15
CA GLY A 658 -3.34 12.60 -8.51
C GLY A 658 -2.90 13.36 -7.27
N PHE A 659 -3.66 14.33 -6.78
CA PHE A 659 -3.47 14.94 -5.48
C PHE A 659 -4.36 14.25 -4.45
N THR A 660 -3.79 13.90 -3.30
CA THR A 660 -4.50 13.32 -2.15
C THR A 660 -4.15 14.16 -0.93
N ALA A 661 -5.17 14.61 -0.20
CA ALA A 661 -5.03 15.24 1.10
C ALA A 661 -5.94 14.51 2.09
N SER A 662 -5.45 14.19 3.28
CA SER A 662 -6.28 13.64 4.34
C SER A 662 -5.87 14.17 5.71
N ALA A 663 -6.86 14.34 6.57
CA ALA A 663 -6.71 14.67 7.97
C ALA A 663 -7.52 13.67 8.79
N GLU A 664 -6.92 13.03 9.79
CA GLU A 664 -7.59 12.05 10.66
C GLU A 664 -7.31 12.35 12.13
N ALA A 665 -8.35 12.62 12.90
CA ALA A 665 -8.27 12.72 14.35
C ALA A 665 -8.58 11.36 14.99
N PHE A 666 -7.85 11.00 16.03
CA PHE A 666 -8.06 9.77 16.78
C PHE A 666 -8.06 10.01 18.29
N TYR A 667 -8.84 9.21 19.00
CA TYR A 667 -8.84 9.09 20.45
C TYR A 667 -8.99 7.61 20.82
N LYS A 668 -8.05 7.11 21.63
CA LYS A 668 -8.00 5.72 22.07
C LYS A 668 -7.83 5.67 23.59
N THR A 669 -8.59 4.81 24.25
CA THR A 669 -8.34 4.42 25.64
C THR A 669 -8.02 2.94 25.68
N THR A 670 -7.17 2.53 26.62
CA THR A 670 -6.81 1.13 26.82
C THR A 670 -6.73 0.85 28.31
N ASP A 671 -7.54 -0.07 28.79
CA ASP A 671 -7.52 -0.60 30.16
C ASP A 671 -6.83 -1.98 30.16
N GLY A 672 -6.32 -2.40 31.32
CA GLY A 672 -5.68 -3.71 31.49
C GLY A 672 -4.19 -3.77 31.11
N LEU A 673 -3.48 -2.63 31.04
CA LEU A 673 -2.03 -2.66 30.81
C LEU A 673 -1.34 -3.44 31.91
N SER A 674 -0.48 -4.40 31.56
CA SER A 674 0.24 -5.20 32.55
C SER A 674 1.70 -4.77 32.63
N ARG A 675 2.20 -4.55 33.85
CA ARG A 675 3.62 -4.29 34.11
C ARG A 675 4.10 -5.06 35.33
N TYR A 676 5.16 -5.85 35.16
CA TYR A 676 5.87 -6.45 36.27
C TYR A 676 6.91 -5.48 36.81
N VAL A 677 6.96 -5.26 38.12
CA VAL A 677 7.97 -4.40 38.77
C VAL A 677 8.85 -5.29 39.65
N ASN A 678 10.17 -5.22 39.51
CA ASN A 678 11.13 -6.01 40.30
C ASN A 678 11.26 -5.58 41.78
N GLY A 679 10.36 -4.71 42.24
CA GLY A 679 10.35 -4.17 43.60
C GLY A 679 11.49 -3.20 43.89
N ASN A 680 11.25 -2.29 44.82
CA ASN A 680 12.27 -1.47 45.48
C ASN A 680 11.79 -1.12 46.90
N MET A 681 12.49 -0.25 47.62
CA MET A 681 12.09 0.16 48.98
C MET A 681 10.69 0.79 49.08
N PHE A 682 10.09 1.22 47.96
CA PHE A 682 8.81 1.95 47.92
C PHE A 682 7.68 1.22 47.18
N VAL A 683 8.01 0.24 46.33
CA VAL A 683 7.05 -0.49 45.49
C VAL A 683 7.35 -1.98 45.66
N SER A 684 6.35 -2.78 46.03
CA SER A 684 6.51 -4.22 46.15
C SER A 684 6.75 -4.86 44.78
N GLN A 685 7.49 -5.98 44.76
CA GLN A 685 7.63 -6.78 43.56
C GLN A 685 6.28 -7.39 43.15
N GLY A 686 5.96 -7.40 41.85
CA GLY A 686 4.76 -8.05 41.33
C GLY A 686 4.18 -7.42 40.06
N PHE A 687 3.05 -7.99 39.60
CA PHE A 687 2.27 -7.46 38.49
C PHE A 687 1.35 -6.32 38.93
N TYR A 688 1.31 -5.27 38.11
CA TYR A 688 0.43 -4.12 38.29
C TYR A 688 -0.39 -3.89 37.03
N GLU A 689 -1.68 -3.67 37.23
CA GLU A 689 -2.61 -3.24 36.18
C GLU A 689 -2.59 -1.70 36.03
N GLY A 690 -2.55 -1.22 34.80
CA GLY A 690 -2.56 0.19 34.45
C GLY A 690 -3.50 0.51 33.29
N LYS A 691 -3.52 1.80 32.95
CA LYS A 691 -4.37 2.37 31.89
C LYS A 691 -3.53 3.22 30.95
N ALA A 692 -3.92 3.28 29.69
CA ALA A 692 -3.39 4.21 28.70
C ALA A 692 -4.49 5.01 28.02
N ARG A 693 -4.12 6.21 27.58
CA ARG A 693 -4.91 7.00 26.63
C ARG A 693 -4.01 7.63 25.61
N SER A 694 -4.47 7.65 24.36
CA SER A 694 -3.75 8.23 23.23
C SER A 694 -4.70 9.08 22.40
N LYS A 695 -4.27 10.29 22.05
CA LYS A 695 -5.06 11.20 21.22
C LYS A 695 -4.18 11.95 20.25
N GLY A 696 -4.70 12.28 19.07
CA GLY A 696 -3.88 12.95 18.08
C GLY A 696 -4.57 13.31 16.78
N LEU A 697 -3.77 13.85 15.88
CA LEU A 697 -4.14 14.27 14.53
C LEU A 697 -3.06 13.83 13.54
N ASP A 698 -3.47 13.10 12.53
CA ASP A 698 -2.67 12.72 11.37
C ASP A 698 -3.02 13.63 10.19
N LEU A 699 -2.01 14.18 9.53
CA LEU A 699 -2.12 14.91 8.27
C LEU A 699 -1.31 14.19 7.21
N PHE A 700 -1.86 14.08 6.00
CA PHE A 700 -1.17 13.45 4.88
C PHE A 700 -1.48 14.19 3.59
N LEU A 701 -0.43 14.54 2.86
CA LEU A 701 -0.50 15.19 1.57
C LEU A 701 0.34 14.39 0.59
N LYS A 702 -0.23 14.03 -0.56
CA LYS A 702 0.48 13.31 -1.63
C LYS A 702 0.17 13.95 -2.97
N LYS A 703 1.19 14.05 -3.82
CA LYS A 703 1.03 14.41 -5.23
C LYS A 703 1.70 13.39 -6.12
N GLU A 704 0.93 12.84 -7.03
CA GLU A 704 1.37 11.98 -8.12
C GLU A 704 1.30 12.77 -9.44
N TYR A 705 2.37 12.69 -10.22
CA TYR A 705 2.41 13.25 -11.57
C TYR A 705 3.29 12.37 -12.46
N LYS A 706 2.64 11.63 -13.38
CA LYS A 706 3.29 10.62 -14.25
C LYS A 706 4.01 9.55 -13.43
N ARG A 707 5.35 9.55 -13.47
CA ARG A 707 6.24 8.64 -12.72
C ARG A 707 6.95 9.34 -11.56
N ASN A 708 6.47 10.52 -11.16
CA ASN A 708 6.96 11.25 -10.01
C ASN A 708 5.92 11.22 -8.90
N MET A 709 6.38 11.17 -7.67
CA MET A 709 5.55 11.14 -6.49
C MET A 709 6.25 11.88 -5.37
N ALA A 710 5.51 12.65 -4.59
CA ALA A 710 5.98 13.14 -3.32
C ALA A 710 4.84 13.10 -2.31
N TRP A 711 5.16 12.79 -1.05
CA TRP A 711 4.22 12.90 0.04
C TRP A 711 4.87 13.46 1.30
N VAL A 712 4.02 14.10 2.11
CA VAL A 712 4.33 14.62 3.43
C VAL A 712 3.31 14.01 4.39
N SER A 713 3.78 13.48 5.50
CA SER A 713 2.93 13.05 6.60
C SER A 713 3.34 13.75 7.88
N TYR A 714 2.37 14.17 8.68
CA TYR A 714 2.61 14.75 9.99
C TYR A 714 1.67 14.13 11.01
N THR A 715 2.21 13.71 12.15
CA THR A 715 1.45 13.16 13.26
C THR A 715 1.72 14.00 14.50
N LEU A 716 0.63 14.52 15.08
CA LEU A 716 0.60 15.09 16.42
C LEU A 716 -0.03 14.03 17.34
N SER A 717 0.69 13.56 18.35
CA SER A 717 0.20 12.52 19.27
C SER A 717 0.47 12.87 20.73
N ASN A 718 -0.43 12.48 21.62
CA ASN A 718 -0.24 12.57 23.07
C ASN A 718 -0.65 11.25 23.71
N THR A 719 0.34 10.46 24.12
CA THR A 719 0.16 9.14 24.74
C THR A 719 0.57 9.18 26.19
N GLU A 720 -0.35 8.79 27.07
CA GLU A 720 -0.15 8.81 28.52
C GLU A 720 -0.51 7.46 29.14
N GLU A 721 0.19 7.10 30.21
CA GLU A 721 -0.04 5.92 31.04
C GLU A 721 -0.35 6.30 32.50
N GLN A 722 -1.06 5.43 33.19
CA GLN A 722 -1.38 5.56 34.61
C GLN A 722 -1.26 4.18 35.27
N PHE A 723 -0.46 4.10 36.34
CA PHE A 723 -0.30 2.90 37.15
C PHE A 723 -0.48 3.21 38.65
N PRO A 724 -0.99 2.27 39.45
CA PRO A 724 -1.26 2.47 40.87
C PRO A 724 -0.01 2.60 41.73
N TYR A 725 1.14 2.06 41.31
CA TYR A 725 2.41 2.20 42.04
C TYR A 725 3.06 3.60 41.87
N PHE A 726 2.49 4.48 41.05
CA PHE A 726 2.96 5.86 40.98
C PHE A 726 2.64 6.59 42.29
N ARG A 727 3.64 7.25 42.89
CA ARG A 727 3.49 8.02 44.14
C ARG A 727 2.35 9.04 44.09
N ILE A 728 2.10 9.62 42.92
CA ILE A 728 0.97 10.52 42.66
C ILE A 728 0.09 9.82 41.63
N ASN A 729 -1.19 9.69 41.93
CA ASN A 729 -2.18 9.12 41.03
C ASN A 729 -2.49 10.09 39.87
N ALA A 730 -1.54 10.22 38.94
CA ALA A 730 -1.59 11.13 37.81
C ALA A 730 -1.19 10.40 36.52
N TRP A 731 -1.74 10.88 35.40
CA TRP A 731 -1.32 10.49 34.07
C TRP A 731 0.11 10.98 33.82
N ARG A 732 0.94 10.11 33.26
CA ARG A 732 2.33 10.42 32.87
C ARG A 732 2.54 10.07 31.40
N PRO A 733 3.43 10.76 30.67
CA PRO A 733 3.80 10.34 29.31
C PRO A 733 4.21 8.85 29.29
N ALA A 734 3.70 8.13 28.30
CA ALA A 734 4.12 6.75 28.05
C ALA A 734 5.60 6.72 27.60
N PRO A 735 6.33 5.60 27.78
CA PRO A 735 7.76 5.56 27.44
C PRO A 735 8.08 5.85 25.98
N HIS A 736 7.26 5.34 25.06
CA HIS A 736 7.39 5.59 23.63
C HIS A 736 6.71 6.89 23.18
N GLN A 737 6.25 7.74 24.10
CA GLN A 737 5.51 8.94 23.71
C GLN A 737 6.40 9.90 22.92
N GLN A 738 5.98 10.20 21.69
CA GLN A 738 6.54 11.26 20.87
C GLN A 738 5.44 12.19 20.37
N LYS A 739 5.62 13.49 20.64
CA LYS A 739 4.59 14.49 20.41
C LYS A 739 4.41 14.90 18.95
N HIS A 740 5.52 15.21 18.28
CA HIS A 740 5.52 15.65 16.89
C HIS A 740 6.37 14.73 16.03
N GLU A 741 5.82 14.26 14.92
CA GLU A 741 6.57 13.53 13.91
C GLU A 741 6.22 14.05 12.52
N LEU A 742 7.22 14.54 11.79
CA LEU A 742 7.10 15.03 10.41
C LEU A 742 7.90 14.11 9.50
N LYS A 743 7.31 13.73 8.36
CA LYS A 743 7.98 12.88 7.37
C LYS A 743 7.71 13.38 5.98
N PHE A 744 8.70 13.20 5.14
CA PHE A 744 8.64 13.50 3.72
C PHE A 744 9.23 12.33 2.96
N ALA A 745 8.67 12.03 1.79
CA ALA A 745 9.36 11.22 0.81
C ALA A 745 9.04 11.70 -0.60
N GLY A 746 10.02 11.57 -1.48
CA GLY A 746 9.94 11.95 -2.88
C GLY A 746 10.59 10.92 -3.77
N VAL A 747 9.99 10.68 -4.92
CA VAL A 747 10.53 9.88 -6.03
C VAL A 747 10.41 10.71 -7.30
N TYR A 748 11.55 10.96 -7.93
CA TYR A 748 11.68 11.63 -9.20
C TYR A 748 12.24 10.67 -10.24
N ASN A 749 11.48 10.44 -11.32
CA ASN A 749 11.90 9.60 -12.42
C ASN A 749 12.42 10.45 -13.58
N TYR A 750 13.66 10.18 -13.98
CA TYR A 750 14.27 10.72 -15.18
C TYR A 750 14.77 9.57 -16.08
N LYS A 751 13.98 9.24 -17.12
CA LYS A 751 14.24 8.11 -18.03
C LYS A 751 14.38 6.78 -17.22
N SER A 752 15.55 6.15 -17.29
CA SER A 752 15.88 4.91 -16.56
C SER A 752 16.37 5.16 -15.13
N PHE A 753 16.59 6.41 -14.74
CA PHE A 753 17.03 6.77 -13.39
C PHE A 753 15.83 7.15 -12.52
N TYR A 754 15.85 6.67 -11.29
CA TYR A 754 14.94 7.04 -10.23
C TYR A 754 15.77 7.62 -9.10
N LEU A 755 15.51 8.88 -8.78
CA LEU A 755 16.07 9.57 -7.64
C LEU A 755 15.02 9.59 -6.56
N SER A 756 15.36 9.19 -5.35
CA SER A 756 14.45 9.24 -4.22
C SER A 756 15.11 9.81 -3.00
N ALA A 757 14.32 10.41 -2.13
CA ALA A 757 14.75 10.89 -0.84
C ALA A 757 13.62 10.74 0.17
N ASN A 758 13.96 10.47 1.42
CA ASN A 758 13.02 10.52 2.53
C ASN A 758 13.65 11.27 3.70
N TYR A 759 12.83 11.96 4.47
CA TYR A 759 13.24 12.70 5.66
C TYR A 759 12.28 12.42 6.78
N VAL A 760 12.79 12.16 7.98
CA VAL A 760 11.99 11.94 9.19
C VAL A 760 12.53 12.86 10.28
N TYR A 761 11.62 13.59 10.91
CA TYR A 761 11.89 14.41 12.09
C TYR A 761 10.94 14.03 13.21
N GLY A 762 11.46 13.84 14.41
CA GLY A 762 10.71 13.55 15.63
C GLY A 762 11.10 14.50 16.76
N SER A 763 10.15 14.95 17.57
CA SER A 763 10.43 15.90 18.67
C SER A 763 11.26 15.33 19.82
N GLY A 764 11.48 14.00 19.87
CA GLY A 764 12.11 13.33 20.99
C GLY A 764 11.10 12.66 21.93
N PHE A 765 11.62 11.83 22.84
CA PHE A 765 10.85 11.02 23.78
C PHE A 765 10.82 11.68 25.17
N GLU A 766 9.63 12.11 25.60
CA GLU A 766 9.45 12.94 26.82
C GLU A 766 9.77 12.20 28.14
N ARG A 767 9.88 10.87 28.15
CA ARG A 767 10.15 10.10 29.39
C ARG A 767 11.61 10.17 29.85
N TYR A 768 12.54 10.50 28.96
CA TYR A 768 13.97 10.43 29.25
C TYR A 768 14.59 11.78 29.64
N ASP A 769 13.83 12.66 30.29
CA ASP A 769 14.41 13.74 31.11
C ASP A 769 15.08 13.13 32.37
N ILE A 770 15.93 12.13 32.18
CA ILE A 770 16.88 11.67 33.18
C ILE A 770 18.06 12.62 33.03
N ASP A 771 18.05 13.67 33.83
CA ASP A 771 19.10 14.66 33.89
C ASP A 771 20.33 14.02 34.58
N VAL A 772 21.08 13.21 33.83
CA VAL A 772 22.39 12.72 34.26
C VAL A 772 23.38 13.86 34.04
N ASP A 773 23.41 14.82 34.97
CA ASP A 773 24.37 15.94 35.08
C ASP A 773 24.63 16.72 33.76
N ASN A 774 23.89 17.81 33.52
CA ASN A 774 24.07 18.93 32.56
C ASN A 774 24.47 18.68 31.07
N ASP A 775 24.93 17.51 30.64
CA ASP A 775 25.39 17.26 29.26
C ASP A 775 24.74 16.02 28.58
N LEU A 776 23.97 15.20 29.30
CA LEU A 776 23.31 13.99 28.75
C LEU A 776 21.79 14.12 28.74
N ASN A 777 21.29 14.93 27.80
CA ASN A 777 19.87 14.94 27.47
C ASN A 777 19.54 13.77 26.51
N PHE A 778 18.78 12.78 26.96
CA PHE A 778 18.27 11.66 26.14
C PHE A 778 16.99 12.02 25.38
N ASN A 779 16.34 13.13 25.73
CA ASN A 779 15.22 13.73 25.00
C ASN A 779 15.73 14.58 23.82
N LYS A 780 16.51 13.95 22.93
CA LYS A 780 16.99 14.57 21.69
C LYS A 780 15.95 14.44 20.59
N ALA A 781 15.79 15.52 19.82
CA ALA A 781 15.02 15.46 18.59
C ALA A 781 15.67 14.50 17.60
N TYR A 782 14.86 13.63 17.01
CA TYR A 782 15.28 12.73 15.96
C TYR A 782 15.26 13.48 14.61
N SER A 783 16.28 13.29 13.78
CA SER A 783 16.33 13.83 12.42
C SER A 783 17.13 12.89 11.52
N ARG A 784 16.56 12.42 10.41
CA ARG A 784 17.27 11.54 9.46
C ARG A 784 16.84 11.86 8.03
N LEU A 785 17.83 12.09 7.16
CA LEU A 785 17.66 12.22 5.71
C LEU A 785 18.31 11.02 5.03
N ASP A 786 17.55 10.30 4.22
CA ASP A 786 18.07 9.25 3.36
C ASP A 786 17.83 9.62 1.88
N ALA A 787 18.73 9.19 0.99
CA ALA A 787 18.53 9.31 -0.45
C ALA A 787 18.97 8.07 -1.20
N ALA A 788 18.41 7.84 -2.38
CA ALA A 788 18.82 6.75 -3.25
C ALA A 788 18.76 7.14 -4.73
N LEU A 789 19.62 6.49 -5.51
CA LEU A 789 19.66 6.55 -6.96
C LEU A 789 19.55 5.12 -7.50
N VAL A 790 18.50 4.85 -8.27
CA VAL A 790 18.25 3.53 -8.88
C VAL A 790 18.27 3.64 -10.39
N TYR A 791 19.07 2.82 -11.04
CA TYR A 791 19.16 2.69 -12.48
C TYR A 791 18.51 1.38 -12.94
N LYS A 792 17.45 1.50 -13.76
CA LYS A 792 16.74 0.35 -14.34
C LYS A 792 17.19 0.11 -15.77
N PHE A 793 17.64 -1.11 -16.06
CA PHE A 793 18.13 -1.52 -17.37
C PHE A 793 17.65 -2.93 -17.73
N LYS A 794 17.77 -3.29 -19.02
CA LYS A 794 17.24 -4.55 -19.56
C LYS A 794 18.27 -5.20 -20.50
N PRO A 795 19.27 -5.92 -19.99
CA PRO A 795 20.22 -6.64 -20.83
C PRO A 795 19.52 -7.85 -21.48
N GLY A 796 19.10 -7.70 -22.73
CA GLY A 796 18.36 -8.73 -23.46
C GLY A 796 16.95 -8.94 -22.89
N LYS A 797 16.68 -10.15 -22.37
CA LYS A 797 15.37 -10.51 -21.77
C LYS A 797 15.32 -10.35 -20.24
N VAL A 798 16.46 -10.07 -19.62
CA VAL A 798 16.58 -9.93 -18.17
C VAL A 798 16.17 -8.52 -17.77
N LYS A 799 15.40 -8.37 -16.69
CA LYS A 799 15.18 -7.06 -16.05
C LYS A 799 16.19 -6.91 -14.93
N ALA A 800 16.92 -5.80 -14.92
CA ALA A 800 17.91 -5.54 -13.89
C ALA A 800 17.78 -4.13 -13.33
N GLU A 801 18.03 -4.00 -12.04
CA GLU A 801 18.05 -2.73 -11.33
C GLU A 801 19.30 -2.69 -10.47
N ALA A 802 20.09 -1.64 -10.60
CA ALA A 802 21.26 -1.39 -9.76
C ALA A 802 21.11 -0.02 -9.12
N GLY A 803 21.52 0.13 -7.86
CA GLY A 803 21.37 1.41 -7.20
C GLY A 803 22.30 1.62 -6.03
N ILE A 804 22.36 2.88 -5.63
CA ILE A 804 23.08 3.35 -4.45
C ILE A 804 22.05 3.97 -3.53
N SER A 805 22.04 3.58 -2.25
CA SER A 805 21.28 4.27 -1.20
C SER A 805 22.26 4.84 -0.18
N VAL A 806 21.98 6.00 0.38
CA VAL A 806 22.77 6.61 1.45
C VAL A 806 21.81 6.93 2.57
N LEU A 807 22.01 6.26 3.70
CA LEU A 807 21.21 6.45 4.89
C LEU A 807 21.89 7.46 5.81
N ASN A 808 21.08 8.25 6.51
CA ASN A 808 21.51 9.29 7.42
C ASN A 808 22.61 10.21 6.81
N ILE A 809 22.27 10.87 5.70
CA ILE A 809 23.18 11.74 4.92
C ILE A 809 23.84 12.82 5.77
N PHE A 810 23.11 13.36 6.75
CA PHE A 810 23.63 14.40 7.65
C PHE A 810 24.45 13.85 8.82
N ASN A 811 24.54 12.52 8.95
CA ASN A 811 25.22 11.83 10.04
C ASN A 811 24.78 12.37 11.42
N THR A 812 23.48 12.61 11.59
CA THR A 812 22.90 13.09 12.84
C THR A 812 22.92 11.97 13.88
N GLU A 813 23.36 12.28 15.09
CA GLU A 813 23.33 11.35 16.24
C GLU A 813 21.88 11.17 16.71
N ASN A 814 21.25 10.08 16.31
CA ASN A 814 19.89 9.69 16.71
C ASN A 814 19.97 8.51 17.68
N ILE A 815 19.06 8.43 18.66
CA ILE A 815 19.05 7.39 19.69
C ILE A 815 17.86 6.43 19.42
N LYS A 816 18.09 5.12 19.53
CA LYS A 816 17.00 4.12 19.45
C LYS A 816 16.25 4.01 20.76
N TYR A 817 14.91 4.02 20.71
CA TYR A 817 14.05 3.94 21.89
C TYR A 817 14.23 2.61 22.67
N SER A 818 14.30 1.49 21.95
CA SER A 818 14.28 0.14 22.54
C SER A 818 15.53 -0.22 23.36
N ASN A 819 16.64 0.48 23.15
CA ASN A 819 17.98 0.12 23.66
C ASN A 819 18.55 1.08 24.71
N ILE A 820 17.78 2.07 25.19
CA ILE A 820 18.23 2.90 26.31
C ILE A 820 18.20 2.02 27.58
N ARG A 821 19.37 1.82 28.18
CA ARG A 821 19.56 1.04 29.41
C ARG A 821 20.45 1.79 30.39
N ILE A 822 20.16 1.61 31.67
CA ILE A 822 20.90 2.15 32.79
C ILE A 822 21.45 0.95 33.56
N SER A 823 22.74 0.98 33.90
CA SER A 823 23.38 -0.06 34.71
C SER A 823 24.11 0.60 35.88
N THR A 824 24.05 0.00 37.07
CA THR A 824 24.75 0.49 38.27
C THR A 824 26.14 -0.14 38.37
N ILE A 825 27.18 0.64 38.61
CA ILE A 825 28.54 0.15 38.90
C ILE A 825 28.70 -0.14 40.40
N ASP A 826 28.10 0.71 41.24
CA ASP A 826 28.04 0.62 42.70
C ASP A 826 26.74 1.29 43.21
N GLU A 827 26.59 1.49 44.53
CA GLU A 827 25.38 2.09 45.14
C GLU A 827 25.05 3.51 44.65
N VAL A 828 25.99 4.20 43.97
CA VAL A 828 25.88 5.64 43.65
C VAL A 828 26.13 5.96 42.17
N SER A 829 26.82 5.10 41.43
CA SER A 829 27.31 5.36 40.07
C SER A 829 26.49 4.62 39.00
N LEU A 830 25.96 5.37 38.03
CA LEU A 830 25.18 4.86 36.89
C LEU A 830 25.97 4.97 35.57
N ILE A 831 25.85 3.96 34.73
CA ILE A 831 26.29 3.94 33.32
C ILE A 831 25.05 3.94 32.44
N GLY A 832 25.01 4.87 31.49
CA GLY A 832 24.09 4.80 30.36
C GLY A 832 24.68 3.93 29.25
N VAL A 833 23.95 2.90 28.84
CA VAL A 833 24.20 2.14 27.62
C VAL A 833 23.09 2.47 26.65
N TYR A 834 23.45 2.94 25.46
CA TYR A 834 22.50 3.15 24.38
C TYR A 834 23.10 2.72 23.06
N SER A 835 22.24 2.34 22.12
CA SER A 835 22.64 2.14 20.72
C SER A 835 22.31 3.40 19.93
N ASP A 836 23.27 3.87 19.15
CA ASP A 836 22.98 4.83 18.10
C ASP A 836 22.02 4.21 17.08
N ALA A 837 21.11 5.03 16.55
CA ALA A 837 20.40 4.69 15.33
C ALA A 837 21.38 4.74 14.14
N ILE A 838 20.91 4.37 12.95
CA ILE A 838 21.78 4.24 11.76
C ILE A 838 22.61 5.51 11.53
N SER A 839 23.93 5.34 11.52
CA SER A 839 24.90 6.38 11.15
C SER A 839 24.94 6.55 9.62
N PHE A 840 25.74 7.50 9.12
CA PHE A 840 25.96 7.66 7.68
C PHE A 840 26.35 6.32 7.02
N THR A 841 25.46 5.77 6.20
CA THR A 841 25.61 4.41 5.65
C THR A 841 25.36 4.39 4.14
N PRO A 842 26.42 4.31 3.31
CA PRO A 842 26.27 4.05 1.88
C PRO A 842 26.00 2.57 1.60
N ALA A 843 25.14 2.33 0.61
CA ALA A 843 24.54 1.05 0.28
C ALA A 843 24.66 0.79 -1.20
N LEU A 844 25.05 -0.43 -1.60
CA LEU A 844 24.94 -0.88 -2.99
C LEU A 844 23.96 -2.04 -3.07
N PHE A 845 23.18 -2.08 -4.14
CA PHE A 845 22.34 -3.23 -4.43
C PHE A 845 22.22 -3.51 -5.92
N LEU A 846 21.99 -4.78 -6.23
CA LEU A 846 21.69 -5.29 -7.54
C LEU A 846 20.49 -6.24 -7.43
N ASN A 847 19.47 -5.99 -8.25
CA ASN A 847 18.30 -6.83 -8.40
C ASN A 847 18.20 -7.32 -9.85
N VAL A 848 17.98 -8.60 -10.05
CA VAL A 848 17.92 -9.25 -11.36
C VAL A 848 16.71 -10.19 -11.41
N GLU A 849 15.90 -10.06 -12.46
CA GLU A 849 14.74 -10.92 -12.73
C GLU A 849 14.88 -11.55 -14.12
N PHE A 850 14.86 -12.89 -14.17
CA PHE A 850 15.01 -13.74 -15.36
C PHE A 850 13.64 -14.18 -15.92
#